data_AF-A0A498N7B9-F1
#
_entry.id   AF-A0A498N7B9-F1
#
_cell.length_a   1.000
_cell.length_b   1.000
_cell.length_c   1.000
_cell.angle_alpha   90.00
_cell.angle_beta   90.00
_cell.angle_gamma   90.00
#
_symmetry.space_group_name_H-M   'P 1'
#
loop_
_entity.id
_entity.type
_entity.pdbx_description
1 polymer ?
#
loop_
_entity_poly.entity_id
_entity_poly.type
_entity_poly.pdbx_seq_one_letter_code
_entity_poly.pdbx_strand_id
1 'polypeptide(L)'
;MAWTARGWTTSPGAPKTVNVIHMQNWSVKNMNILASSGEEGVCVEMSMVCLTDFEEYARQHLSKATWDYYEAGADDCCTRDDNLQAYKRIRLRPRILRDVSLNDTRTSVLGMEISFPVGIAPTAFHCLAWHEGELATARATEALNTCYIASTYSTCSVEEIAAAAPSGYRWFQLYLYRDRKLSEQIVRRVEALGYKALVLTVDVPYTGKRRNDIRNQFKLPPHLKVKNFEGMFQEQAGSQEEYGIPANTLDPSISWKDVCWLQSLSQLPIIIKGILTKEDAELAVEHGVQGIIVSNHGGRQLDGGPATIDCLPEIVDVVQGRVEVYMDGGIRTGNDVLKAVALGAKCVFIGRPAIWGLAYKGEEGVREILQILHDEFRLSMALSGSRTQREPPRAPPQTDKPPTVVPPKPAETAPKLPEPAPKPAVIPPKPPVAQKPAAPPKPQIQVFNSTEHGTAMLKGLDCFRGDETLCDVTLVPGDSSETFPVHRVIMASASDYFKAMFTGGMREQELKEIKLHGVSTVGLKNIIEFIYTSRLSLGLGTLQDTLEAASFLQVLPVLSFCNQLLSSEITIENCVEVERIARDLLLEDVQKHVHTFVCENFSELMQSGRLLQLSEASITYALSSDSLKGFSEMELYRIARSWLSHKPAERRSAVYSLMRHIRFPLMTPAELLQISQEDQTEEGAASNGKKEGETFMRSDTACVNLLLEASNYQMLPFLQPALQTERTRIRSDCTHLVVLGGVMRQQLVVSKELKLYDEEDGGTWRSLQPMEVPRYQHGVALLGGFLYIVGGQSTYDTKGKTAVDSAYRYDPRFDRWLQVASLNEKRTFFHLSALKGKLYAVGGRNATGEIDSVECYNLNKNEWTFVAPMNEPHYGHAGTVHGGLMFVSGGITRDAFQKELLCYEPDRDVWSRRADMMELRGLHCMCTVGDRLYVMGGNHFRGTNDYDDVLSCEFYSPATDQWTVVAPMPRGQSDVGVAVFKDRIFVVGGYSWNSRCMVDIVQCYDPEKDEWEKVFSVLEPLGGIRACTMTVHCPKSSTDEAEIQECPLLTSKS
;
A
#
# COMPACT_ATOMS: atom_id res chain seq x y z
N MET A 1 -39.83 6.05 70.62
CA MET A 1 -40.84 5.37 71.45
C MET A 1 -41.66 4.43 70.58
N ALA A 2 -41.85 3.20 71.07
CA ALA A 2 -42.96 2.29 70.83
C ALA A 2 -43.27 1.81 69.39
N TRP A 3 -42.65 0.68 69.04
CA TRP A 3 -43.23 -0.61 68.65
C TRP A 3 -44.67 -0.73 68.13
N THR A 4 -44.78 -1.61 67.12
CA THR A 4 -45.79 -2.67 66.82
C THR A 4 -46.43 -2.51 65.43
N ALA A 5 -46.73 -3.54 64.64
CA ALA A 5 -46.40 -4.97 64.57
C ALA A 5 -47.10 -5.54 63.30
N ARG A 6 -46.69 -6.75 62.88
CA ARG A 6 -47.33 -7.71 61.95
C ARG A 6 -47.22 -7.40 60.44
N GLY A 7 -46.91 -8.34 59.54
CA GLY A 7 -46.61 -9.77 59.66
C GLY A 7 -46.56 -10.45 58.28
N TRP A 8 -45.84 -11.57 58.22
CA TRP A 8 -46.01 -12.76 57.36
C TRP A 8 -45.53 -12.81 55.88
N THR A 9 -44.49 -13.67 55.72
CA THR A 9 -44.30 -14.79 54.77
C THR A 9 -43.81 -14.61 53.30
N THR A 10 -42.63 -15.24 53.10
CA THR A 10 -42.12 -16.08 51.99
C THR A 10 -41.59 -15.48 50.66
N SER A 11 -40.31 -15.80 50.42
CA SER A 11 -39.38 -15.67 49.27
C SER A 11 -39.83 -16.35 47.95
N PRO A 12 -39.01 -16.41 46.85
CA PRO A 12 -37.96 -15.51 46.34
C PRO A 12 -38.01 -15.22 44.80
N GLY A 13 -37.24 -14.22 44.34
CA GLY A 13 -36.34 -14.38 43.17
C GLY A 13 -36.69 -13.68 41.83
N ALA A 14 -36.01 -12.57 41.53
CA ALA A 14 -35.47 -12.18 40.20
C ALA A 14 -34.59 -10.89 40.31
N PRO A 15 -33.54 -10.70 39.48
CA PRO A 15 -32.50 -9.68 39.66
C PRO A 15 -32.65 -8.43 38.77
N LYS A 16 -32.04 -7.29 39.16
CA LYS A 16 -31.82 -6.12 38.30
C LYS A 16 -30.50 -5.38 38.62
N THR A 17 -29.68 -5.25 37.56
CA THR A 17 -28.81 -4.13 37.12
C THR A 17 -27.83 -3.44 38.10
N VAL A 18 -26.55 -3.46 37.73
CA VAL A 18 -25.45 -2.68 38.33
C VAL A 18 -25.06 -1.53 37.39
N ASN A 19 -24.88 -0.34 37.97
CA ASN A 19 -24.50 0.92 37.33
C ASN A 19 -22.98 1.06 37.13
N VAL A 20 -22.64 1.80 36.07
CA VAL A 20 -21.32 2.24 35.62
C VAL A 20 -20.73 3.32 36.56
N ILE A 21 -19.45 3.21 36.89
CA ILE A 21 -18.68 4.24 37.65
C ILE A 21 -17.75 4.99 36.69
N HIS A 22 -17.84 6.33 36.73
CA HIS A 22 -16.91 7.30 36.14
C HIS A 22 -15.59 7.37 36.93
N MET A 23 -14.47 7.52 36.24
CA MET A 23 -13.23 8.08 36.81
C MET A 23 -12.72 9.23 35.95
N GLN A 24 -12.72 10.43 36.55
CA GLN A 24 -11.97 11.62 36.13
C GLN A 24 -10.74 11.78 37.04
N ASN A 25 -9.75 12.48 36.49
CA ASN A 25 -8.59 13.12 37.13
C ASN A 25 -7.36 12.24 37.45
N TRP A 26 -6.27 12.48 36.69
CA TRP A 26 -4.97 12.76 37.31
C TRP A 26 -4.12 13.73 36.47
N SER A 27 -3.37 14.56 37.19
CA SER A 27 -2.82 15.86 36.82
C SER A 27 -1.36 15.80 36.37
N VAL A 28 -1.02 16.74 35.49
CA VAL A 28 0.32 17.22 35.12
C VAL A 28 1.24 17.42 36.33
N LYS A 29 2.47 16.87 36.28
CA LYS A 29 3.69 17.43 36.91
C LYS A 29 4.96 16.75 36.38
N ASN A 30 5.99 17.57 36.18
CA ASN A 30 7.42 17.29 35.95
C ASN A 30 7.92 17.12 34.50
N MET A 31 8.21 18.29 33.89
CA MET A 31 9.29 18.49 32.92
C MET A 31 10.59 18.84 33.68
N ASN A 32 11.73 18.46 33.09
CA ASN A 32 13.14 18.76 33.44
C ASN A 32 13.81 17.93 34.54
N ILE A 33 14.42 16.79 34.15
CA ILE A 33 15.82 16.44 34.46
C ILE A 33 16.33 15.56 33.32
N LEU A 34 17.38 16.00 32.60
CA LEU A 34 18.52 15.21 32.10
C LEU A 34 19.27 16.01 31.02
N ALA A 35 20.13 16.92 31.49
CA ALA A 35 21.38 17.20 30.82
C ALA A 35 22.48 16.59 31.69
N SER A 36 23.48 15.98 31.05
CA SER A 36 24.71 15.38 31.60
C SER A 36 24.64 13.94 32.13
N SER A 37 25.03 13.00 31.27
CA SER A 37 26.08 12.01 31.56
C SER A 37 26.46 11.33 30.25
N GLY A 38 27.63 11.68 29.71
CA GLY A 38 28.20 11.00 28.57
C GLY A 38 28.76 9.65 28.98
N GLU A 39 28.38 8.61 28.23
CA GLU A 39 29.17 7.41 27.96
C GLU A 39 28.68 6.85 26.62
N GLU A 40 29.59 6.77 25.66
CA GLU A 40 29.36 6.48 24.25
C GLU A 40 28.94 5.02 24.04
N GLY A 41 27.64 4.78 23.89
CA GLY A 41 27.10 3.59 23.24
C GLY A 41 26.71 3.95 21.82
N VAL A 42 27.35 3.33 20.82
CA VAL A 42 27.02 3.53 19.40
C VAL A 42 25.62 2.96 19.15
N CYS A 43 24.60 3.80 19.28
CA CYS A 43 23.27 3.55 18.73
C CYS A 43 23.42 3.50 17.21
N VAL A 44 23.06 2.38 16.58
CA VAL A 44 22.94 2.29 15.13
C VAL A 44 21.79 3.21 14.73
N GLU A 45 22.12 4.43 14.33
CA GLU A 45 21.19 5.43 13.82
C GLU A 45 20.51 4.87 12.56
N MET A 46 19.17 4.82 12.52
CA MET A 46 18.48 4.48 11.27
C MET A 46 18.89 5.48 10.21
N SER A 47 19.48 4.99 9.12
CA SER A 47 19.86 5.82 7.98
C SER A 47 18.61 6.38 7.32
N MET A 48 18.46 7.70 7.29
CA MET A 48 17.38 8.37 6.57
C MET A 48 17.69 8.35 5.06
N VAL A 49 16.97 7.52 4.31
CA VAL A 49 17.26 7.30 2.88
C VAL A 49 16.23 7.91 1.94
N CYS A 50 15.01 8.16 2.43
CA CYS A 50 13.94 8.78 1.67
C CYS A 50 13.07 9.70 2.55
N LEU A 51 12.26 10.56 1.92
CA LEU A 51 11.41 11.51 2.66
C LEU A 51 10.35 10.83 3.56
N THR A 52 9.96 9.59 3.25
CA THR A 52 9.03 8.80 4.09
C THR A 52 9.67 8.39 5.42
N ASP A 53 10.99 8.24 5.49
CA ASP A 53 11.68 7.96 6.75
C ASP A 53 11.61 9.16 7.70
N PHE A 54 11.77 10.38 7.15
CA PHE A 54 11.59 11.62 7.91
C PHE A 54 10.14 11.82 8.33
N GLU A 55 9.18 11.50 7.46
CA GLU A 55 7.75 11.54 7.79
C GLU A 55 7.43 10.64 9.00
N GLU A 56 7.92 9.40 8.97
CA GLU A 56 7.75 8.44 10.04
C GLU A 56 8.44 8.89 11.32
N TYR A 57 9.67 9.39 11.22
CA TYR A 57 10.39 9.96 12.36
C TYR A 57 9.62 11.11 12.98
N ALA A 58 9.17 12.08 12.18
CA ALA A 58 8.40 13.23 12.66
C ALA A 58 7.07 12.81 13.31
N ARG A 59 6.40 11.79 12.75
CA ARG A 59 5.18 11.21 13.33
C ARG A 59 5.39 10.64 14.72
N GLN A 60 6.55 10.03 14.96
CA GLN A 60 6.90 9.43 16.25
C GLN A 60 7.39 10.45 17.28
N HIS A 61 8.04 11.53 16.84
CA HIS A 61 8.75 12.47 17.74
C HIS A 61 7.99 13.77 18.00
N LEU A 62 7.05 14.16 17.12
CA LEU A 62 6.19 15.31 17.36
C LEU A 62 5.03 14.94 18.28
N SER A 63 4.59 15.90 19.10
CA SER A 63 3.37 15.71 19.89
C SER A 63 2.18 15.42 18.98
N LYS A 64 1.21 14.62 19.43
CA LYS A 64 0.03 14.26 18.63
C LYS A 64 -0.70 15.47 18.03
N ALA A 65 -0.86 16.53 18.82
CA ALA A 65 -1.51 17.76 18.39
C ALA A 65 -0.69 18.50 17.32
N THR A 66 0.64 18.54 17.48
CA THR A 66 1.56 19.13 16.50
C THR A 66 1.57 18.35 15.19
N TRP A 67 1.73 17.01 15.28
CA TRP A 67 1.69 16.13 14.12
C TRP A 67 0.38 16.28 13.35
N ASP A 68 -0.75 16.20 14.06
CA ASP A 68 -2.07 16.32 13.44
C ASP A 68 -2.27 17.68 12.76
N TYR A 69 -1.75 18.77 13.35
CA TYR A 69 -1.81 20.09 12.74
C TYR A 69 -1.06 20.15 11.41
N TYR A 70 0.17 19.61 11.35
CA TYR A 70 0.97 19.60 10.13
C TYR A 70 0.42 18.63 9.08
N GLU A 71 0.00 17.45 9.51
CA GLU A 71 -0.49 16.41 8.61
C GLU A 71 -1.90 16.68 8.09
N ALA A 72 -2.72 17.46 8.82
CA ALA A 72 -4.12 17.70 8.47
C ALA A 72 -4.35 18.07 6.99
N GLY A 73 -5.40 17.49 6.42
CA GLY A 73 -6.14 18.01 5.27
C GLY A 73 -7.47 18.63 5.72
N ALA A 74 -8.19 19.26 4.79
CA ALA A 74 -9.55 19.71 5.02
C ALA A 74 -10.54 18.54 4.92
N ASP A 75 -11.63 18.63 5.68
CA ASP A 75 -12.76 17.71 5.68
C ASP A 75 -12.39 16.21 5.71
N ASP A 76 -12.58 15.50 4.60
CA ASP A 76 -12.34 14.06 4.46
C ASP A 76 -10.94 13.76 3.92
N CYS A 77 -10.13 14.80 3.69
CA CYS A 77 -8.75 14.76 3.20
C CYS A 77 -8.62 14.19 1.78
N CYS A 78 -9.70 14.13 1.01
CA CYS A 78 -9.70 13.57 -0.35
C CYS A 78 -8.70 14.27 -1.27
N THR A 79 -8.66 15.60 -1.27
CA THR A 79 -7.73 16.39 -2.10
C THR A 79 -6.29 16.26 -1.61
N ARG A 80 -6.07 16.13 -0.28
CA ARG A 80 -4.72 15.88 0.26
C ARG A 80 -4.19 14.53 -0.24
N ASP A 81 -5.02 13.51 -0.21
CA ASP A 81 -4.64 12.16 -0.61
C ASP A 81 -4.49 12.06 -2.13
N ASP A 82 -5.38 12.70 -2.90
CA ASP A 82 -5.28 12.73 -4.36
C ASP A 82 -4.03 13.48 -4.85
N ASN A 83 -3.60 14.56 -4.16
CA ASN A 83 -2.32 15.21 -4.46
C ASN A 83 -1.15 14.22 -4.47
N LEU A 84 -1.16 13.20 -3.59
CA LEU A 84 -0.12 12.17 -3.56
C LEU A 84 -0.30 11.14 -4.69
N GLN A 85 -1.54 10.74 -4.97
CA GLN A 85 -1.82 9.74 -6.00
C GLN A 85 -1.65 10.29 -7.42
N ALA A 86 -1.82 11.59 -7.64
CA ALA A 86 -1.74 12.21 -8.96
C ALA A 86 -0.37 12.05 -9.63
N TYR A 87 0.71 12.19 -8.87
CA TYR A 87 2.06 11.92 -9.38
C TYR A 87 2.24 10.46 -9.80
N LYS A 88 1.50 9.52 -9.20
CA LYS A 88 1.51 8.10 -9.59
C LYS A 88 0.66 7.81 -10.82
N ARG A 89 -0.06 8.78 -11.39
CA ARG A 89 -0.72 8.64 -12.71
C ARG A 89 0.23 8.97 -13.87
N ILE A 90 1.25 9.80 -13.62
CA ILE A 90 2.22 10.24 -14.64
C ILE A 90 3.42 9.28 -14.69
N ARG A 91 3.88 8.94 -15.89
CA ARG A 91 5.01 8.02 -16.13
C ARG A 91 6.12 8.74 -16.90
N LEU A 92 7.34 8.65 -16.39
CA LEU A 92 8.55 9.09 -17.11
C LEU A 92 8.99 7.99 -18.07
N ARG A 93 9.43 8.37 -19.27
CA ARG A 93 9.94 7.43 -20.28
C ARG A 93 11.47 7.44 -20.25
N PRO A 94 12.14 6.33 -19.92
CA PRO A 94 13.59 6.22 -20.02
C PRO A 94 14.07 6.48 -21.45
N ARG A 95 15.22 7.11 -21.61
CA ARG A 95 15.82 7.40 -22.94
C ARG A 95 17.20 6.77 -23.02
N ILE A 96 17.32 5.77 -23.88
CA ILE A 96 18.51 4.92 -24.00
C ILE A 96 19.49 5.53 -25.00
N LEU A 97 20.79 5.30 -24.77
CA LEU A 97 21.91 5.83 -25.58
C LEU A 97 21.95 7.36 -25.70
N ARG A 98 21.47 8.08 -24.69
CA ARG A 98 21.73 9.52 -24.55
C ARG A 98 22.95 9.73 -23.67
N ASP A 99 23.90 10.51 -24.16
CA ASP A 99 25.03 10.92 -23.33
C ASP A 99 24.54 11.90 -22.26
N VAL A 100 24.61 11.46 -21.01
CA VAL A 100 24.23 12.18 -19.79
C VAL A 100 25.43 12.37 -18.85
N SER A 101 26.65 12.34 -19.41
CA SER A 101 27.90 12.55 -18.66
C SER A 101 27.94 13.92 -17.98
N LEU A 102 27.23 14.90 -18.53
CA LEU A 102 26.97 16.20 -17.95
C LEU A 102 25.48 16.32 -17.60
N ASN A 103 25.17 16.50 -16.32
CA ASN A 103 23.82 16.66 -15.80
C ASN A 103 23.78 17.91 -14.91
N ASP A 104 23.28 19.01 -15.47
CA ASP A 104 23.17 20.30 -14.78
C ASP A 104 21.77 20.43 -14.18
N THR A 105 21.71 20.38 -12.85
CA THR A 105 20.48 20.51 -12.08
C THR A 105 20.09 21.96 -11.84
N ARG A 106 20.94 22.95 -12.14
CA ARG A 106 20.67 24.36 -11.81
C ARG A 106 19.53 24.96 -12.63
N THR A 107 18.82 25.92 -12.04
CA THR A 107 17.76 26.69 -12.70
C THR A 107 17.75 28.14 -12.20
N SER A 108 16.85 28.94 -12.75
CA SER A 108 16.63 30.32 -12.32
C SER A 108 15.21 30.51 -11.83
N VAL A 109 15.03 31.28 -10.77
CA VAL A 109 13.72 31.69 -10.25
C VAL A 109 13.75 33.21 -10.09
N LEU A 110 12.86 33.92 -10.79
CA LEU A 110 12.88 35.39 -10.91
C LEU A 110 14.27 35.95 -11.24
N GLY A 111 14.99 35.26 -12.13
CA GLY A 111 16.34 35.65 -12.56
C GLY A 111 17.47 35.31 -11.59
N MET A 112 17.20 34.80 -10.38
CA MET A 112 18.24 34.31 -9.47
C MET A 112 18.55 32.84 -9.74
N GLU A 113 19.82 32.48 -9.87
CA GLU A 113 20.24 31.08 -10.02
C GLU A 113 20.12 30.32 -8.69
N ILE A 114 19.48 29.15 -8.72
CA ILE A 114 19.39 28.21 -7.60
C ILE A 114 19.97 26.85 -8.03
N SER A 115 20.43 26.07 -7.04
CA SER A 115 21.17 24.81 -7.28
C SER A 115 20.33 23.73 -7.97
N PHE A 116 19.02 23.68 -7.71
CA PHE A 116 18.05 22.75 -8.31
C PHE A 116 16.61 23.24 -8.10
N PRO A 117 15.58 22.70 -8.78
CA PRO A 117 14.27 23.35 -8.91
C PRO A 117 13.35 23.00 -7.73
N VAL A 118 13.86 23.05 -6.50
CA VAL A 118 13.10 22.76 -5.27
C VAL A 118 13.40 23.81 -4.22
N GLY A 119 12.39 24.57 -3.82
CA GLY A 119 12.43 25.48 -2.66
C GLY A 119 11.55 25.00 -1.50
N ILE A 120 11.51 25.78 -0.41
CA ILE A 120 10.64 25.52 0.75
C ILE A 120 9.41 26.43 0.71
N ALA A 121 8.23 25.82 0.75
CA ALA A 121 6.92 26.47 0.73
C ALA A 121 6.63 27.21 2.05
N PRO A 122 5.79 28.27 2.03
CA PRO A 122 5.41 28.95 3.25
C PRO A 122 4.59 28.04 4.14
N THR A 123 5.18 27.65 5.27
CA THR A 123 4.54 26.82 6.30
C THR A 123 4.60 27.59 7.64
N ALA A 124 3.53 27.51 8.42
CA ALA A 124 3.45 28.24 9.69
C ALA A 124 4.11 27.47 10.83
N PHE A 125 4.53 28.21 11.87
CA PHE A 125 4.87 27.70 13.19
C PHE A 125 6.02 26.68 13.24
N HIS A 126 7.14 26.89 12.53
CA HIS A 126 8.22 25.89 12.49
C HIS A 126 8.79 25.57 13.89
N CYS A 127 8.68 26.47 14.87
CA CYS A 127 9.08 26.22 16.26
C CYS A 127 8.28 25.12 16.97
N LEU A 128 7.15 24.67 16.41
CA LEU A 128 6.46 23.48 16.91
C LEU A 128 7.23 22.19 16.59
N ALA A 129 8.01 22.18 15.51
CA ALA A 129 8.80 21.03 15.10
C ALA A 129 10.23 21.06 15.66
N TRP A 130 10.84 22.24 15.74
CA TRP A 130 12.21 22.41 16.23
C TRP A 130 12.39 23.78 16.85
N HIS A 131 13.07 23.91 17.99
CA HIS A 131 13.16 25.17 18.73
C HIS A 131 13.69 26.38 17.92
N GLU A 132 14.64 26.18 16.99
CA GLU A 132 15.11 27.25 16.08
C GLU A 132 14.17 27.52 14.88
N GLY A 133 13.23 26.62 14.62
CA GLY A 133 12.15 26.79 13.64
C GLY A 133 12.56 27.34 12.28
N GLU A 134 12.02 28.52 11.95
CA GLU A 134 12.25 29.18 10.66
C GLU A 134 13.70 29.63 10.46
N LEU A 135 14.48 29.84 11.53
CA LEU A 135 15.89 30.21 11.42
C LEU A 135 16.72 29.07 10.85
N ALA A 136 16.53 27.85 11.39
CA ALA A 136 17.17 26.64 10.90
C ALA A 136 16.79 26.35 9.44
N THR A 137 15.52 26.59 9.09
CA THR A 137 15.04 26.46 7.70
C THR A 137 15.76 27.42 6.76
N ALA A 138 15.89 28.70 7.17
CA ALA A 138 16.54 29.71 6.36
C ALA A 138 18.01 29.40 6.12
N ARG A 139 18.75 28.97 7.15
CA ARG A 139 20.16 28.57 7.04
C ARG A 139 20.35 27.35 6.15
N ALA A 140 19.50 26.32 6.27
CA ALA A 140 19.53 25.15 5.39
C ALA A 140 19.36 25.54 3.91
N THR A 141 18.41 26.42 3.60
CA THR A 141 18.19 26.88 2.20
C THR A 141 19.29 27.78 1.67
N GLU A 142 19.91 28.62 2.52
CA GLU A 142 21.08 29.41 2.16
C GLU A 142 22.27 28.51 1.83
N ALA A 143 22.53 27.50 2.68
CA ALA A 143 23.63 26.56 2.50
C ALA A 143 23.56 25.76 1.19
N LEU A 144 22.35 25.41 0.74
CA LEU A 144 22.13 24.68 -0.51
C LEU A 144 21.81 25.59 -1.70
N ASN A 145 21.84 26.91 -1.52
CA ASN A 145 21.48 27.91 -2.53
C ASN A 145 20.14 27.61 -3.20
N THR A 146 19.08 27.55 -2.38
CA THR A 146 17.69 27.45 -2.83
C THR A 146 16.79 28.50 -2.19
N CYS A 147 15.55 28.59 -2.65
CA CYS A 147 14.57 29.58 -2.23
C CYS A 147 13.81 29.13 -0.96
N TYR A 148 13.74 29.99 0.06
CA TYR A 148 12.83 29.85 1.19
C TYR A 148 11.72 30.89 1.15
N ILE A 149 10.46 30.46 1.19
CA ILE A 149 9.31 31.36 1.35
C ILE A 149 8.93 31.41 2.84
N ALA A 150 9.27 32.50 3.53
CA ALA A 150 8.90 32.72 4.93
C ALA A 150 7.40 33.03 5.07
N SER A 151 6.77 32.55 6.14
CA SER A 151 5.32 32.68 6.35
C SER A 151 4.94 33.96 7.08
N THR A 152 3.75 34.50 6.80
CA THR A 152 3.13 35.51 7.65
C THR A 152 2.95 34.99 9.09
N TYR A 153 2.66 33.70 9.25
CA TYR A 153 2.45 33.00 10.53
C TYR A 153 3.72 32.31 11.06
N SER A 154 4.87 32.96 10.89
CA SER A 154 6.13 32.43 11.42
C SER A 154 6.27 32.63 12.94
N THR A 155 6.88 31.64 13.59
CA THR A 155 7.28 31.69 15.00
C THR A 155 8.60 32.44 15.25
N CYS A 156 9.32 32.75 14.18
CA CYS A 156 10.39 33.74 14.15
C CYS A 156 9.95 34.98 13.38
N SER A 157 10.45 36.15 13.78
CA SER A 157 10.22 37.41 13.06
C SER A 157 10.99 37.43 11.73
N VAL A 158 10.51 38.19 10.75
CA VAL A 158 11.21 38.39 9.47
C VAL A 158 12.61 38.97 9.65
N GLU A 159 12.85 39.78 10.69
CA GLU A 159 14.17 40.30 11.04
C GLU A 159 15.11 39.19 11.51
N GLU A 160 14.65 38.31 12.42
CA GLU A 160 15.44 37.17 12.90
C GLU A 160 15.75 36.20 11.75
N ILE A 161 14.76 35.91 10.89
CA ILE A 161 14.93 35.03 9.72
C ILE A 161 15.97 35.61 8.75
N ALA A 162 15.89 36.90 8.44
CA ALA A 162 16.86 37.57 7.58
C ALA A 162 18.26 37.62 8.19
N ALA A 163 18.37 37.82 9.50
CA ALA A 163 19.64 37.84 10.21
C ALA A 163 20.29 36.45 10.31
N ALA A 164 19.49 35.38 10.43
CA ALA A 164 20.00 34.02 10.51
C ALA A 164 20.66 33.55 9.21
N ALA A 165 20.18 34.04 8.06
CA ALA A 165 20.68 33.68 6.74
C ALA A 165 20.91 34.95 5.90
N PRO A 166 21.91 35.79 6.15
CA PRO A 166 22.01 37.11 5.51
C PRO A 166 22.09 37.08 3.97
N SER A 167 22.64 36.01 3.39
CA SER A 167 22.80 35.80 1.95
C SER A 167 21.71 34.92 1.32
N GLY A 168 20.85 34.29 2.12
CA GLY A 168 19.85 33.35 1.63
C GLY A 168 18.84 33.99 0.67
N TYR A 169 18.38 33.21 -0.30
CA TYR A 169 17.36 33.65 -1.24
C TYR A 169 15.96 33.48 -0.64
N ARG A 170 15.40 34.57 -0.11
CA ARG A 170 14.12 34.55 0.61
C ARG A 170 13.01 35.30 -0.10
N TRP A 171 11.84 34.69 -0.12
CA TRP A 171 10.57 35.35 -0.41
C TRP A 171 9.72 35.42 0.85
N PHE A 172 8.72 36.29 0.85
CA PHE A 172 7.81 36.42 1.97
C PHE A 172 6.38 36.16 1.52
N GLN A 173 5.73 35.21 2.17
CA GLN A 173 4.31 34.94 1.96
C GLN A 173 3.46 35.90 2.79
N LEU A 174 2.52 36.57 2.12
CA LEU A 174 1.61 37.55 2.69
C LEU A 174 0.18 36.99 2.77
N TYR A 175 -0.42 37.04 3.95
CA TYR A 175 -1.88 37.07 4.11
C TYR A 175 -2.36 38.53 4.20
N LEU A 176 -3.49 38.83 3.58
CA LEU A 176 -4.10 40.16 3.66
C LEU A 176 -5.08 40.26 4.83
N TYR A 177 -4.90 41.31 5.63
CA TYR A 177 -5.71 41.59 6.81
C TYR A 177 -6.72 42.67 6.54
N ARG A 178 -7.88 42.59 7.21
CA ARG A 178 -8.91 43.63 7.16
C ARG A 178 -8.34 45.02 7.48
N ASP A 179 -7.46 45.08 8.48
CA ASP A 179 -6.63 46.27 8.69
C ASP A 179 -5.44 46.24 7.73
N ARG A 180 -5.60 46.93 6.59
CA ARG A 180 -4.57 47.04 5.55
C ARG A 180 -3.28 47.66 6.06
N LYS A 181 -3.28 48.41 7.18
CA LYS A 181 -2.04 48.95 7.76
C LYS A 181 -1.11 47.85 8.27
N LEU A 182 -1.65 46.75 8.80
CA LEU A 182 -0.85 45.60 9.23
C LEU A 182 -0.12 44.96 8.05
N SER A 183 -0.86 44.74 6.95
CA SER A 183 -0.30 44.25 5.70
C SER A 183 0.73 45.21 5.10
N GLU A 184 0.46 46.53 5.14
CA GLU A 184 1.41 47.54 4.67
C GLU A 184 2.73 47.52 5.47
N GLN A 185 2.64 47.48 6.80
CA GLN A 185 3.80 47.50 7.68
C GLN A 185 4.71 46.29 7.47
N ILE A 186 4.14 45.08 7.36
CA ILE A 186 4.95 43.89 7.14
C ILE A 186 5.60 43.88 5.75
N VAL A 187 4.89 44.35 4.70
CA VAL A 187 5.45 44.48 3.35
C VAL A 187 6.65 45.43 3.33
N ARG A 188 6.53 46.60 3.96
CA ARG A 188 7.64 47.57 4.08
C ARG A 188 8.84 46.98 4.83
N ARG A 189 8.60 46.20 5.91
CA ARG A 189 9.65 45.54 6.69
C ARG A 189 10.42 44.52 5.84
N VAL A 190 9.72 43.62 5.14
CA VAL A 190 10.40 42.58 4.36
C VAL A 190 11.14 43.14 3.15
N GLU A 191 10.61 44.18 2.50
CA GLU A 191 11.31 44.90 1.43
C GLU A 191 12.60 45.56 1.95
N ALA A 192 12.54 46.22 3.11
CA ALA A 192 13.72 46.81 3.76
C ALA A 192 14.78 45.77 4.18
N LEU A 193 14.34 44.55 4.53
CA LEU A 193 15.21 43.43 4.90
C LEU A 193 15.77 42.66 3.70
N GLY A 194 15.45 43.08 2.47
CA GLY A 194 16.03 42.52 1.25
C GLY A 194 15.42 41.19 0.79
N TYR A 195 14.21 40.86 1.27
CA TYR A 195 13.40 39.79 0.66
C TYR A 195 13.18 40.08 -0.82
N LYS A 196 13.09 39.03 -1.64
CA LYS A 196 13.19 39.16 -3.10
C LYS A 196 11.86 39.11 -3.83
N ALA A 197 10.78 38.70 -3.14
CA ALA A 197 9.44 38.70 -3.69
C ALA A 197 8.37 38.58 -2.60
N LEU A 198 7.14 38.96 -2.95
CA LEU A 198 5.93 38.76 -2.16
C LEU A 198 5.10 37.62 -2.76
N VAL A 199 4.80 36.61 -1.95
CA VAL A 199 3.90 35.52 -2.31
C VAL A 199 2.53 35.79 -1.69
N LEU A 200 1.61 36.33 -2.48
CA LEU A 200 0.25 36.61 -2.03
C LEU A 200 -0.58 35.30 -2.05
N THR A 201 -0.93 34.80 -0.87
CA THR A 201 -1.76 33.60 -0.74
C THR A 201 -3.24 33.97 -0.79
N VAL A 202 -3.95 33.51 -1.81
CA VAL A 202 -5.36 33.87 -2.07
C VAL A 202 -6.34 32.72 -1.84
N ASP A 203 -5.85 31.51 -1.57
CA ASP A 203 -6.67 30.30 -1.34
C ASP A 203 -7.16 30.14 0.12
N VAL A 204 -7.02 31.17 0.96
CA VAL A 204 -7.45 31.15 2.38
C VAL A 204 -8.30 32.39 2.76
N PRO A 205 -9.43 32.66 2.08
CA PRO A 205 -10.38 33.67 2.58
C PRO A 205 -11.03 33.25 3.90
N TYR A 206 -11.16 31.93 4.10
CA TYR A 206 -11.54 31.26 5.33
C TYR A 206 -10.66 30.03 5.52
N THR A 207 -10.38 29.65 6.76
CA THR A 207 -9.65 28.42 7.03
C THR A 207 -10.51 27.20 6.70
N GLY A 208 -10.00 26.29 5.86
CA GLY A 208 -10.60 24.99 5.59
C GLY A 208 -10.84 24.17 6.86
N LYS A 209 -11.86 23.31 6.84
CA LYS A 209 -12.31 22.59 8.02
C LYS A 209 -11.39 21.40 8.37
N ARG A 210 -10.35 21.66 9.16
CA ARG A 210 -9.39 20.64 9.59
C ARG A 210 -9.89 19.89 10.83
N ARG A 211 -10.50 18.73 10.61
CA ARG A 211 -11.23 18.00 11.67
C ARG A 211 -10.34 17.58 12.84
N ASN A 212 -9.05 17.27 12.61
CA ASN A 212 -8.13 16.91 13.69
C ASN A 212 -7.71 18.12 14.52
N ASP A 213 -7.48 19.29 13.92
CA ASP A 213 -7.26 20.55 14.65
C ASP A 213 -8.45 20.84 15.59
N ILE A 214 -9.68 20.66 15.09
CA ILE A 214 -10.91 20.86 15.87
C ILE A 214 -11.01 19.85 17.02
N ARG A 215 -10.78 18.55 16.75
CA ARG A 215 -10.82 17.49 17.77
C ARG A 215 -9.77 17.70 18.86
N ASN A 216 -8.57 18.11 18.47
CA ASN A 216 -7.47 18.38 19.39
C ASN A 216 -7.59 19.75 20.07
N GLN A 217 -8.59 20.56 19.69
CA GLN A 217 -8.74 21.96 20.10
C GLN A 217 -7.41 22.71 19.96
N PHE A 218 -6.77 22.54 18.80
CA PHE A 218 -5.40 22.99 18.57
C PHE A 218 -5.27 24.48 18.87
N LYS A 219 -4.28 24.82 19.70
CA LYS A 219 -3.87 26.18 20.01
C LYS A 219 -2.36 26.25 19.97
N LEU A 220 -1.83 27.39 19.54
CA LEU A 220 -0.41 27.64 19.63
C LEU A 220 0.00 27.63 21.12
N PRO A 221 1.03 26.87 21.54
CA PRO A 221 1.47 26.83 22.93
C PRO A 221 1.80 28.24 23.45
N PRO A 222 1.51 28.59 24.73
CA PRO A 222 1.65 29.96 25.23
C PRO A 222 3.05 30.57 25.14
N HIS A 223 4.10 29.74 25.06
CA HIS A 223 5.48 30.18 24.91
C HIS A 223 5.87 30.47 23.45
N LEU A 224 5.03 30.10 22.48
CA LEU A 224 5.19 30.41 21.07
C LEU A 224 4.16 31.47 20.65
N LYS A 225 4.57 32.34 19.74
CA LYS A 225 3.74 33.43 19.21
C LYS A 225 4.00 33.61 17.73
N VAL A 226 3.05 34.25 17.05
CA VAL A 226 3.29 34.78 15.71
C VAL A 226 4.12 36.06 15.81
N LYS A 227 5.44 35.92 15.77
CA LYS A 227 6.36 37.03 16.08
C LYS A 227 6.29 38.21 15.13
N ASN A 228 5.81 38.01 13.89
CA ASN A 228 5.65 39.10 12.93
C ASN A 228 4.69 40.20 13.44
N PHE A 229 3.76 39.86 14.33
CA PHE A 229 2.75 40.78 14.87
C PHE A 229 2.79 40.91 16.39
N GLU A 230 3.90 40.53 17.03
CA GLU A 230 4.02 40.64 18.48
C GLU A 230 3.81 42.09 18.95
N GLY A 231 2.84 42.29 19.84
CA GLY A 231 2.46 43.62 20.35
C GLY A 231 1.62 44.48 19.40
N MET A 232 1.22 43.97 18.23
CA MET A 232 0.46 44.74 17.22
C MET A 232 -1.07 44.60 17.35
N PHE A 233 -1.54 43.49 17.92
CA PHE A 233 -2.97 43.29 18.21
C PHE A 233 -3.30 43.80 19.62
N GLN A 234 -4.38 44.58 19.77
CA GLN A 234 -4.87 45.01 21.08
C GLN A 234 -5.49 43.82 21.82
N GLU A 235 -4.97 43.49 23.00
CA GLU A 235 -5.55 42.45 23.87
C GLU A 235 -6.94 42.88 24.34
N GLN A 236 -7.99 42.30 23.74
CA GLN A 236 -9.34 42.37 24.28
C GLN A 236 -9.63 41.09 25.07
N ALA A 237 -9.82 41.24 26.39
CA ALA A 237 -10.15 40.12 27.25
C ALA A 237 -11.42 39.39 26.75
N GLY A 238 -11.26 38.12 26.34
CA GLY A 238 -12.36 37.26 25.88
C GLY A 238 -12.55 37.16 24.36
N SER A 239 -11.70 37.76 23.53
CA SER A 239 -11.75 37.54 22.07
C SER A 239 -11.38 36.09 21.72
N GLN A 240 -12.13 35.46 20.81
CA GLN A 240 -11.76 34.16 20.25
C GLN A 240 -10.46 34.31 19.45
N GLU A 241 -9.49 33.44 19.71
CA GLU A 241 -8.22 33.36 18.97
C GLU A 241 -8.24 32.18 18.00
N GLU A 242 -7.72 32.40 16.79
CA GLU A 242 -7.52 31.38 15.77
C GLU A 242 -6.02 31.29 15.49
N TYR A 243 -5.40 30.17 15.86
CA TYR A 243 -3.96 29.91 15.70
C TYR A 243 -3.00 30.99 16.27
N GLY A 244 -3.35 31.59 17.42
CA GLY A 244 -2.50 32.56 18.12
C GLY A 244 -2.65 34.01 17.64
N ILE A 245 -3.69 34.31 16.86
CA ILE A 245 -4.06 35.66 16.41
C ILE A 245 -5.57 35.84 16.65
N PRO A 246 -6.08 37.08 16.86
CA PRO A 246 -7.52 37.30 16.95
C PRO A 246 -8.26 36.71 15.74
N ALA A 247 -9.39 36.05 16.00
CA ALA A 247 -10.21 35.45 14.95
C ALA A 247 -10.73 36.52 13.97
N ASN A 248 -11.01 36.11 12.74
CA ASN A 248 -11.61 36.96 11.69
C ASN A 248 -10.77 38.20 11.31
N THR A 249 -9.44 38.10 11.45
CA THR A 249 -8.48 39.16 11.08
C THR A 249 -8.14 39.15 9.59
N LEU A 250 -8.14 37.98 8.96
CA LEU A 250 -8.00 37.83 7.51
C LEU A 250 -9.17 38.51 6.77
N ASP A 251 -8.87 39.07 5.60
CA ASP A 251 -9.87 39.72 4.77
C ASP A 251 -10.44 38.76 3.71
N PRO A 252 -11.70 38.32 3.81
CA PRO A 252 -12.31 37.47 2.79
C PRO A 252 -12.69 38.24 1.52
N SER A 253 -12.59 39.58 1.51
CA SER A 253 -12.95 40.43 0.37
C SER A 253 -11.81 40.71 -0.60
N ILE A 254 -10.69 39.97 -0.47
CA ILE A 254 -9.55 40.08 -1.39
C ILE A 254 -10.00 39.92 -2.84
N SER A 255 -9.45 40.74 -3.70
CA SER A 255 -9.74 40.76 -5.13
C SER A 255 -8.51 41.18 -5.91
N TRP A 256 -8.59 41.14 -7.24
CA TRP A 256 -7.52 41.61 -8.11
C TRP A 256 -7.12 43.08 -7.89
N LYS A 257 -7.99 43.91 -7.29
CA LYS A 257 -7.65 45.29 -6.89
C LYS A 257 -6.55 45.34 -5.84
N ASP A 258 -6.46 44.33 -4.98
CA ASP A 258 -5.44 44.25 -3.94
C ASP A 258 -4.06 43.96 -4.53
N VAL A 259 -3.99 43.29 -5.70
CA VAL A 259 -2.74 43.15 -6.47
C VAL A 259 -2.24 44.52 -6.92
N CYS A 260 -3.12 45.34 -7.51
CA CYS A 260 -2.77 46.70 -7.92
C CYS A 260 -2.36 47.58 -6.72
N TRP A 261 -3.03 47.43 -5.57
CA TRP A 261 -2.65 48.12 -4.35
C TRP A 261 -1.25 47.70 -3.87
N LEU A 262 -0.93 46.40 -3.85
CA LEU A 262 0.41 45.92 -3.48
C LEU A 262 1.49 46.41 -4.46
N GLN A 263 1.21 46.45 -5.76
CA GLN A 263 2.10 47.03 -6.77
C GLN A 263 2.34 48.52 -6.55
N SER A 264 1.34 49.26 -6.05
CA SER A 264 1.50 50.67 -5.67
C SER A 264 2.31 50.85 -4.38
N LEU A 265 2.36 49.82 -3.53
CA LEU A 265 2.99 49.86 -2.22
C LEU A 265 4.47 49.48 -2.27
N SER A 266 4.83 48.43 -3.01
CA SER A 266 6.17 47.82 -3.03
C SER A 266 6.69 47.61 -4.44
N GLN A 267 8.01 47.58 -4.61
CA GLN A 267 8.66 47.24 -5.88
C GLN A 267 9.02 45.75 -5.99
N LEU A 268 8.73 44.97 -4.96
CA LEU A 268 8.98 43.53 -4.99
C LEU A 268 8.08 42.83 -6.02
N PRO A 269 8.62 41.85 -6.78
CA PRO A 269 7.82 40.94 -7.58
C PRO A 269 6.69 40.30 -6.77
N ILE A 270 5.50 40.23 -7.38
CA ILE A 270 4.34 39.57 -6.77
C ILE A 270 4.13 38.21 -7.42
N ILE A 271 3.97 37.19 -6.60
CA ILE A 271 3.59 35.83 -6.98
C ILE A 271 2.24 35.52 -6.36
N ILE A 272 1.28 35.02 -7.16
CA ILE A 272 -0.02 34.60 -6.64
C ILE A 272 0.03 33.11 -6.31
N LYS A 273 -0.26 32.75 -5.06
CA LYS A 273 -0.35 31.36 -4.59
C LYS A 273 -1.79 30.96 -4.34
N GLY A 274 -2.21 29.84 -4.92
CA GLY A 274 -3.56 29.31 -4.77
C GLY A 274 -4.35 29.16 -6.06
N ILE A 275 -3.73 29.42 -7.21
CA ILE A 275 -4.36 29.29 -8.53
C ILE A 275 -4.46 27.82 -8.91
N LEU A 276 -5.63 27.38 -9.36
CA LEU A 276 -5.92 26.01 -9.79
C LEU A 276 -6.62 25.95 -11.16
N THR A 277 -6.88 27.10 -11.79
CA THR A 277 -7.66 27.19 -13.03
C THR A 277 -6.92 28.04 -14.07
N LYS A 278 -7.21 27.79 -15.35
CA LYS A 278 -6.71 28.63 -16.44
C LYS A 278 -7.25 30.07 -16.36
N GLU A 279 -8.51 30.27 -15.96
CA GLU A 279 -9.14 31.60 -15.92
C GLU A 279 -8.46 32.51 -14.91
N ASP A 280 -8.13 31.98 -13.73
CA ASP A 280 -7.42 32.74 -12.70
C ASP A 280 -5.96 33.01 -13.11
N ALA A 281 -5.35 32.08 -13.87
CA ALA A 281 -4.02 32.28 -14.44
C ALA A 281 -3.99 33.38 -15.52
N GLU A 282 -5.03 33.47 -16.37
CA GLU A 282 -5.20 34.57 -17.32
C GLU A 282 -5.27 35.91 -16.60
N LEU A 283 -6.11 36.00 -15.57
CA LEU A 283 -6.26 37.22 -14.76
C LEU A 283 -4.94 37.60 -14.08
N ALA A 284 -4.18 36.64 -13.57
CA ALA A 284 -2.86 36.91 -13.01
C ALA A 284 -1.92 37.55 -14.04
N VAL A 285 -1.89 37.02 -15.27
CA VAL A 285 -1.09 37.60 -16.36
C VAL A 285 -1.58 39.01 -16.71
N GLU A 286 -2.89 39.23 -16.80
CA GLU A 286 -3.47 40.55 -17.10
C GLU A 286 -3.13 41.61 -16.04
N HIS A 287 -3.06 41.21 -14.78
CA HIS A 287 -2.69 42.11 -13.67
C HIS A 287 -1.17 42.27 -13.51
N GLY A 288 -0.36 41.69 -14.40
CA GLY A 288 1.08 41.93 -14.48
C GLY A 288 1.87 41.43 -13.27
N VAL A 289 1.45 40.30 -12.67
CA VAL A 289 2.26 39.62 -11.64
C VAL A 289 3.48 38.93 -12.26
N GLN A 290 4.48 38.56 -11.46
CA GLN A 290 5.73 37.98 -11.96
C GLN A 290 5.73 36.45 -11.91
N GLY A 291 4.83 35.86 -11.11
CA GLY A 291 4.67 34.42 -11.12
C GLY A 291 3.37 33.91 -10.50
N ILE A 292 3.15 32.61 -10.66
CA ILE A 292 2.02 31.86 -10.13
C ILE A 292 2.55 30.63 -9.41
N ILE A 293 2.02 30.32 -8.21
CA ILE A 293 2.19 29.01 -7.57
C ILE A 293 0.87 28.25 -7.68
N VAL A 294 0.86 27.20 -8.51
CA VAL A 294 -0.24 26.23 -8.59
C VAL A 294 -0.31 25.48 -7.27
N SER A 295 -1.37 25.70 -6.50
CA SER A 295 -1.47 25.30 -5.09
C SER A 295 -2.92 25.10 -4.69
N ASN A 296 -3.21 23.98 -4.02
CA ASN A 296 -4.43 23.78 -3.22
C ASN A 296 -4.11 23.77 -1.71
N HIS A 297 -3.01 24.44 -1.34
CA HIS A 297 -2.53 24.55 0.03
C HIS A 297 -2.19 23.19 0.67
N GLY A 298 -1.76 22.22 -0.13
CA GLY A 298 -1.49 20.85 0.32
C GLY A 298 -2.75 20.10 0.79
N GLY A 299 -3.90 20.41 0.19
CA GLY A 299 -5.20 19.83 0.51
C GLY A 299 -5.81 20.32 1.84
N ARG A 300 -5.43 21.52 2.30
CA ARG A 300 -5.80 22.06 3.63
C ARG A 300 -6.95 23.06 3.63
N GLN A 301 -7.51 23.36 2.45
CA GLN A 301 -8.54 24.40 2.25
C GLN A 301 -9.84 23.80 1.71
N LEU A 302 -10.05 23.82 0.39
CA LEU A 302 -11.23 23.23 -0.25
C LEU A 302 -10.98 21.75 -0.53
N ASP A 303 -11.67 20.86 0.20
CA ASP A 303 -11.65 19.42 -0.06
C ASP A 303 -12.64 19.04 -1.18
N GLY A 304 -12.29 18.00 -1.95
CA GLY A 304 -12.99 17.64 -3.19
C GLY A 304 -12.56 18.43 -4.43
N GLY A 305 -11.58 19.35 -4.28
CA GLY A 305 -10.91 20.01 -5.40
C GLY A 305 -9.83 19.15 -6.07
N PRO A 306 -9.35 19.55 -7.26
CA PRO A 306 -8.37 18.78 -8.03
C PRO A 306 -6.97 18.76 -7.38
N ALA A 307 -6.20 17.72 -7.71
CA ALA A 307 -4.78 17.67 -7.40
C ALA A 307 -4.00 18.74 -8.19
N THR A 308 -3.01 19.36 -7.55
CA THR A 308 -2.29 20.49 -8.16
C THR A 308 -1.57 20.11 -9.46
N ILE A 309 -1.06 18.88 -9.59
CA ILE A 309 -0.34 18.46 -10.81
C ILE A 309 -1.26 18.31 -12.01
N ASP A 310 -2.54 18.02 -11.78
CA ASP A 310 -3.52 17.88 -12.85
C ASP A 310 -3.95 19.27 -13.40
N CYS A 311 -3.89 20.32 -12.57
CA CYS A 311 -4.13 21.71 -12.97
C CYS A 311 -2.93 22.35 -13.69
N LEU A 312 -1.72 21.87 -13.44
CA LEU A 312 -0.49 22.50 -13.94
C LEU A 312 -0.46 22.67 -15.48
N PRO A 313 -0.81 21.66 -16.30
CA PRO A 313 -0.70 21.78 -17.76
C PRO A 313 -1.57 22.89 -18.37
N GLU A 314 -2.81 23.06 -17.91
CA GLU A 314 -3.70 24.11 -18.44
C GLU A 314 -3.23 25.51 -18.06
N ILE A 315 -2.66 25.67 -16.85
CA ILE A 315 -2.10 26.93 -16.39
C ILE A 315 -0.85 27.29 -17.20
N VAL A 316 0.03 26.32 -17.47
CA VAL A 316 1.22 26.52 -18.30
C VAL A 316 0.83 26.88 -19.73
N ASP A 317 -0.14 26.17 -20.30
CA ASP A 317 -0.63 26.40 -21.67
C ASP A 317 -1.21 27.80 -21.85
N VAL A 318 -1.92 28.32 -20.84
CA VAL A 318 -2.48 29.66 -20.91
C VAL A 318 -1.45 30.74 -20.61
N VAL A 319 -0.52 30.52 -19.67
CA VAL A 319 0.51 31.51 -19.31
C VAL A 319 1.48 31.75 -20.46
N GLN A 320 1.86 30.70 -21.22
CA GLN A 320 2.76 30.78 -22.38
C GLN A 320 4.08 31.51 -22.09
N GLY A 321 4.63 31.32 -20.88
CA GLY A 321 5.87 31.95 -20.44
C GLY A 321 5.80 33.46 -20.19
N ARG A 322 4.61 34.07 -20.19
CA ARG A 322 4.42 35.50 -19.86
C ARG A 322 4.73 35.81 -18.40
N VAL A 323 4.54 34.84 -17.51
CA VAL A 323 4.94 34.86 -16.10
C VAL A 323 5.61 33.53 -15.75
N GLU A 324 6.39 33.47 -14.66
CA GLU A 324 6.95 32.20 -14.20
C GLU A 324 5.87 31.35 -13.50
N VAL A 325 5.81 30.05 -13.81
CA VAL A 325 4.88 29.10 -13.17
C VAL A 325 5.65 28.22 -12.22
N TYR A 326 5.20 28.13 -10.97
CA TYR A 326 5.72 27.27 -9.92
C TYR A 326 4.59 26.39 -9.39
N MET A 327 4.94 25.47 -8.51
CA MET A 327 3.98 24.51 -7.99
C MET A 327 4.29 24.07 -6.56
N ASP A 328 3.25 23.82 -5.76
CA ASP A 328 3.34 22.99 -4.56
C ASP A 328 2.26 21.88 -4.55
N GLY A 329 2.26 21.05 -3.51
CA GLY A 329 1.26 20.00 -3.30
C GLY A 329 1.72 18.61 -3.76
N GLY A 330 1.78 17.67 -2.81
CA GLY A 330 1.98 16.24 -3.09
C GLY A 330 3.40 15.75 -3.41
N ILE A 331 4.38 16.65 -3.64
CA ILE A 331 5.77 16.26 -3.98
C ILE A 331 6.41 15.45 -2.85
N ARG A 332 6.95 14.26 -3.17
CA ARG A 332 7.66 13.37 -2.20
C ARG A 332 8.97 12.79 -2.70
N THR A 333 9.22 12.79 -4.00
CA THR A 333 10.43 12.23 -4.60
C THR A 333 11.02 13.14 -5.67
N GLY A 334 12.29 12.94 -6.02
CA GLY A 334 12.92 13.62 -7.16
C GLY A 334 12.26 13.31 -8.51
N ASN A 335 11.60 12.15 -8.63
CA ASN A 335 10.75 11.84 -9.78
C ASN A 335 9.56 12.79 -9.89
N ASP A 336 8.96 13.16 -8.76
CA ASP A 336 7.81 14.06 -8.72
C ASP A 336 8.21 15.48 -9.11
N VAL A 337 9.39 15.92 -8.64
CA VAL A 337 10.04 17.17 -9.09
C VAL A 337 10.20 17.16 -10.62
N LEU A 338 10.75 16.08 -11.19
CA LEU A 338 10.95 15.97 -12.64
C LEU A 338 9.63 15.97 -13.42
N LYS A 339 8.58 15.31 -12.91
CA LYS A 339 7.25 15.33 -13.55
C LYS A 339 6.68 16.75 -13.59
N ALA A 340 6.72 17.48 -12.49
CA ALA A 340 6.24 18.85 -12.43
C ALA A 340 7.02 19.78 -13.37
N VAL A 341 8.36 19.65 -13.38
CA VAL A 341 9.22 20.43 -14.29
C VAL A 341 8.94 20.08 -15.76
N ALA A 342 8.77 18.80 -16.08
CA ALA A 342 8.44 18.35 -17.43
C ALA A 342 7.07 18.84 -17.91
N LEU A 343 6.13 19.07 -17.00
CA LEU A 343 4.82 19.64 -17.28
C LEU A 343 4.80 21.18 -17.33
N GLY A 344 5.94 21.83 -17.06
CA GLY A 344 6.13 23.26 -17.28
C GLY A 344 6.31 24.11 -16.01
N ALA A 345 6.34 23.49 -14.82
CA ALA A 345 6.76 24.22 -13.62
C ALA A 345 8.25 24.59 -13.71
N LYS A 346 8.60 25.81 -13.32
CA LYS A 346 9.97 26.31 -13.26
C LYS A 346 10.71 25.84 -12.00
N CYS A 347 9.97 25.71 -10.91
CA CYS A 347 10.43 25.30 -9.59
C CYS A 347 9.24 24.74 -8.81
N VAL A 348 9.48 23.77 -7.92
CA VAL A 348 8.48 23.27 -6.98
C VAL A 348 8.83 23.69 -5.54
N PHE A 349 7.83 23.78 -4.67
CA PHE A 349 8.01 24.14 -3.27
C PHE A 349 7.47 23.05 -2.34
N ILE A 350 8.29 22.59 -1.39
CA ILE A 350 7.92 21.54 -0.42
C ILE A 350 7.53 22.14 0.95
N GLY A 351 6.44 21.63 1.54
CA GLY A 351 5.93 22.07 2.85
C GLY A 351 6.18 21.03 3.95
N ARG A 352 5.28 20.03 4.08
CA ARG A 352 5.38 18.97 5.10
C ARG A 352 6.77 18.30 5.17
N PRO A 353 7.45 17.95 4.05
CA PRO A 353 8.81 17.43 4.11
C PRO A 353 9.79 18.32 4.86
N ALA A 354 9.79 19.64 4.65
CA ALA A 354 10.68 20.54 5.38
C ALA A 354 10.44 20.49 6.90
N ILE A 355 9.17 20.35 7.33
CA ILE A 355 8.82 20.19 8.75
C ILE A 355 9.32 18.86 9.31
N TRP A 356 9.27 17.79 8.52
CA TRP A 356 9.79 16.49 8.94
C TRP A 356 11.31 16.51 9.12
N GLY A 357 12.03 17.17 8.21
CA GLY A 357 13.47 17.41 8.34
C GLY A 357 13.82 18.22 9.59
N LEU A 358 13.07 19.29 9.86
CA LEU A 358 13.24 20.06 11.10
C LEU A 358 13.05 19.20 12.34
N ALA A 359 12.03 18.35 12.38
CA ALA A 359 11.77 17.47 13.51
C ALA A 359 12.89 16.45 13.72
N TYR A 360 13.57 16.01 12.66
CA TYR A 360 14.64 15.02 12.74
C TYR A 360 15.94 15.59 13.32
N LYS A 361 16.47 16.68 12.76
CA LYS A 361 17.77 17.27 13.19
C LYS A 361 17.85 18.78 12.96
N GLY A 362 16.73 19.49 13.03
CA GLY A 362 16.70 20.93 12.77
C GLY A 362 17.23 21.27 11.38
N GLU A 363 18.25 22.13 11.31
CA GLU A 363 18.87 22.57 10.05
C GLU A 363 19.43 21.41 9.23
N GLU A 364 20.17 20.48 9.86
CA GLU A 364 20.80 19.36 9.15
C GLU A 364 19.74 18.43 8.54
N GLY A 365 18.65 18.16 9.24
CA GLY A 365 17.57 17.33 8.70
C GLY A 365 16.87 17.97 7.50
N VAL A 366 16.74 19.31 7.46
CA VAL A 366 16.23 20.02 6.27
C VAL A 366 17.24 19.94 5.12
N ARG A 367 18.53 20.05 5.40
CA ARG A 367 19.60 19.90 4.40
C ARG A 367 19.59 18.49 3.80
N GLU A 368 19.46 17.46 4.63
CA GLU A 368 19.38 16.06 4.19
C GLU A 368 18.18 15.82 3.27
N ILE A 369 16.98 16.33 3.62
CA ILE A 369 15.80 16.21 2.75
C ILE A 369 16.01 16.88 1.39
N LEU A 370 16.58 18.08 1.36
CA LEU A 370 16.87 18.77 0.12
C LEU A 370 17.94 18.03 -0.71
N GLN A 371 18.93 17.43 -0.05
CA GLN A 371 19.98 16.63 -0.70
C GLN A 371 19.40 15.35 -1.31
N ILE A 372 18.54 14.63 -0.60
CA ILE A 372 17.85 13.44 -1.12
C ILE A 372 17.03 13.79 -2.36
N LEU A 373 16.22 14.86 -2.29
CA LEU A 373 15.44 15.31 -3.44
C LEU A 373 16.32 15.74 -4.61
N HIS A 374 17.45 16.40 -4.35
CA HIS A 374 18.43 16.75 -5.37
C HIS A 374 18.99 15.51 -6.08
N ASP A 375 19.42 14.51 -5.31
CA ASP A 375 20.07 13.32 -5.84
C ASP A 375 19.11 12.42 -6.61
N GLU A 376 17.89 12.23 -6.08
CA GLU A 376 16.81 11.55 -6.79
C GLU A 376 16.42 12.28 -8.07
N PHE A 377 16.34 13.62 -8.04
CA PHE A 377 15.99 14.42 -9.21
C PHE A 377 17.07 14.32 -10.29
N ARG A 378 18.34 14.47 -9.89
CA ARG A 378 19.51 14.31 -10.77
C ARG A 378 19.50 12.92 -11.41
N LEU A 379 19.29 11.86 -10.64
CA LEU A 379 19.22 10.49 -11.15
C LEU A 379 18.06 10.32 -12.15
N SER A 380 16.89 10.86 -11.82
CA SER A 380 15.70 10.81 -12.68
C SER A 380 15.92 11.55 -14.00
N MET A 381 16.61 12.69 -13.98
CA MET A 381 17.03 13.40 -15.20
C MET A 381 17.97 12.55 -16.05
N ALA A 382 18.98 11.94 -15.45
CA ALA A 382 19.94 11.10 -16.17
C ALA A 382 19.26 9.89 -16.83
N LEU A 383 18.40 9.17 -16.09
CA LEU A 383 17.69 7.99 -16.60
C LEU A 383 16.62 8.31 -17.64
N SER A 384 16.02 9.51 -17.57
CA SER A 384 15.15 10.04 -18.63
C SER A 384 15.92 10.63 -19.82
N GLY A 385 17.26 10.62 -19.77
CA GLY A 385 18.14 11.15 -20.81
C GLY A 385 18.01 12.66 -21.00
N SER A 386 17.76 13.40 -19.92
CA SER A 386 17.66 14.86 -19.89
C SER A 386 18.98 15.44 -19.39
N ARG A 387 19.64 16.31 -20.17
CA ARG A 387 20.93 16.93 -19.79
C ARG A 387 20.80 18.19 -18.93
N THR A 388 19.70 18.90 -19.13
CA THR A 388 19.33 20.11 -18.42
C THR A 388 17.82 20.07 -18.19
N GLN A 389 17.33 20.84 -17.22
CA GLN A 389 15.88 20.93 -16.98
C GLN A 389 15.07 21.44 -18.19
N ARG A 390 15.73 22.06 -19.18
CA ARG A 390 15.11 22.68 -20.35
C ARG A 390 14.97 21.75 -21.56
N GLU A 391 15.40 20.49 -21.48
CA GLU A 391 15.08 19.49 -22.51
C GLU A 391 13.83 18.70 -22.11
N PRO A 392 12.62 19.14 -22.48
CA PRO A 392 11.43 18.36 -22.17
C PRO A 392 11.48 17.01 -22.90
N PRO A 393 11.04 15.90 -22.27
CA PRO A 393 10.68 14.71 -23.00
C PRO A 393 9.51 15.06 -23.93
N ARG A 394 9.76 15.03 -25.26
CA ARG A 394 8.76 15.33 -26.29
C ARG A 394 7.48 14.52 -26.03
N ALA A 395 6.37 15.19 -25.77
CA ALA A 395 5.05 14.57 -25.69
C ALA A 395 4.68 13.94 -27.06
N PRO A 396 3.95 12.82 -27.09
CA PRO A 396 3.35 12.35 -28.33
C PRO A 396 2.36 13.41 -28.85
N PRO A 397 2.22 13.59 -30.17
CA PRO A 397 1.23 14.51 -30.72
C PRO A 397 -0.18 14.10 -30.27
N GLN A 398 -0.91 15.03 -29.65
CA GLN A 398 -2.33 14.89 -29.36
C GLN A 398 -3.11 14.69 -30.67
N THR A 399 -3.81 13.57 -30.78
CA THR A 399 -4.74 13.28 -31.86
C THR A 399 -6.12 13.83 -31.51
N ASP A 400 -6.33 15.12 -31.70
CA ASP A 400 -7.68 15.69 -31.79
C ASP A 400 -8.18 15.55 -33.24
N LYS A 401 -8.90 14.45 -33.51
CA LYS A 401 -10.05 14.37 -34.43
C LYS A 401 -10.57 12.93 -34.56
N PRO A 402 -11.90 12.71 -34.55
CA PRO A 402 -12.48 11.38 -34.79
C PRO A 402 -12.28 10.96 -36.26
N PRO A 403 -12.06 9.67 -36.55
CA PRO A 403 -11.78 9.22 -37.91
C PRO A 403 -13.06 9.23 -38.77
N THR A 404 -13.03 10.01 -39.85
CA THR A 404 -13.96 9.88 -40.97
C THR A 404 -13.76 8.55 -41.69
N VAL A 405 -14.82 7.75 -41.74
CA VAL A 405 -14.93 6.49 -42.49
C VAL A 405 -14.91 6.79 -43.99
N VAL A 406 -14.01 6.14 -44.73
CA VAL A 406 -14.06 6.02 -46.20
C VAL A 406 -14.03 4.52 -46.54
N PRO A 407 -14.85 4.04 -47.50
CA PRO A 407 -15.12 2.61 -47.68
C PRO A 407 -14.01 1.85 -48.43
N PRO A 408 -13.95 0.52 -48.29
CA PRO A 408 -12.85 -0.29 -48.80
C PRO A 408 -13.05 -0.70 -50.26
N LYS A 409 -11.94 -0.85 -50.99
CA LYS A 409 -11.83 -1.66 -52.21
C LYS A 409 -10.48 -2.39 -52.22
N PRO A 410 -10.38 -3.55 -52.92
CA PRO A 410 -10.04 -4.80 -52.26
C PRO A 410 -8.66 -5.38 -52.62
N ALA A 411 -8.19 -6.20 -51.68
CA ALA A 411 -7.22 -7.31 -51.68
C ALA A 411 -6.20 -7.45 -52.83
N GLU A 412 -4.92 -7.56 -52.44
CA GLU A 412 -4.07 -8.67 -52.89
C GLU A 412 -2.89 -8.95 -51.93
N THR A 413 -2.94 -10.16 -51.37
CA THR A 413 -1.89 -11.13 -50.96
C THR A 413 -0.55 -10.70 -50.33
N ALA A 414 -0.24 -11.46 -49.26
CA ALA A 414 0.92 -11.42 -48.37
C ALA A 414 2.30 -11.58 -49.04
N PRO A 415 3.38 -11.06 -48.41
CA PRO A 415 4.73 -11.49 -48.71
C PRO A 415 5.31 -12.44 -47.64
N LYS A 416 5.88 -13.55 -48.11
CA LYS A 416 6.79 -14.44 -47.39
C LYS A 416 8.20 -13.85 -47.33
N LEU A 417 8.87 -14.14 -46.20
CA LEU A 417 10.30 -14.35 -45.92
C LEU A 417 11.35 -13.65 -46.82
N PRO A 418 12.28 -12.86 -46.24
CA PRO A 418 13.43 -12.35 -46.97
C PRO A 418 14.52 -13.43 -47.12
N GLU A 419 14.92 -13.64 -48.37
CA GLU A 419 16.15 -14.30 -48.81
C GLU A 419 17.42 -13.46 -48.48
N PRO A 420 18.63 -14.04 -48.60
CA PRO A 420 19.79 -13.73 -47.77
C PRO A 420 20.61 -12.51 -48.20
N ALA A 421 21.40 -12.00 -47.26
CA ALA A 421 22.29 -10.86 -47.44
C ALA A 421 23.37 -11.09 -48.51
N PRO A 422 23.68 -10.07 -49.34
CA PRO A 422 24.73 -10.14 -50.35
C PRO A 422 26.09 -9.80 -49.73
N LYS A 423 27.13 -10.55 -50.09
CA LYS A 423 28.51 -10.06 -50.15
C LYS A 423 29.11 -10.47 -51.50
N PRO A 424 30.14 -9.79 -52.01
CA PRO A 424 30.38 -8.34 -52.10
C PRO A 424 30.72 -7.95 -53.56
N ALA A 425 30.43 -6.72 -54.00
CA ALA A 425 30.93 -6.19 -55.27
C ALA A 425 32.11 -5.25 -55.00
N VAL A 426 33.35 -5.68 -55.25
CA VAL A 426 34.52 -4.79 -55.28
C VAL A 426 34.85 -4.43 -56.74
N ILE A 427 34.70 -3.14 -57.02
CA ILE A 427 35.51 -2.21 -57.83
C ILE A 427 36.37 -2.84 -58.96
N PRO A 428 36.16 -2.47 -60.25
CA PRO A 428 37.08 -2.80 -61.33
C PRO A 428 38.38 -1.97 -61.22
N PRO A 429 39.57 -2.53 -61.54
CA PRO A 429 40.77 -1.73 -61.61
C PRO A 429 40.69 -0.84 -62.86
N LYS A 430 41.09 0.44 -62.73
CA LYS A 430 41.41 1.31 -63.87
C LYS A 430 42.74 0.83 -64.44
N PRO A 431 42.64 -0.27 -65.17
CA PRO A 431 42.89 -0.22 -66.55
C PRO A 431 42.54 1.15 -67.18
N PRO A 432 43.31 1.64 -68.14
CA PRO A 432 43.29 0.91 -69.40
C PRO A 432 42.18 -0.16 -69.43
N VAL A 433 40.94 0.32 -69.51
CA VAL A 433 39.66 -0.37 -69.43
C VAL A 433 39.80 -1.90 -69.42
N ALA A 434 39.95 -2.51 -68.23
CA ALA A 434 40.36 -3.91 -68.14
C ALA A 434 39.22 -4.79 -68.66
N GLN A 435 39.42 -5.36 -69.85
CA GLN A 435 38.60 -6.44 -70.40
C GLN A 435 38.32 -7.44 -69.30
N LYS A 436 37.05 -7.59 -68.93
CA LYS A 436 36.57 -8.53 -67.92
C LYS A 436 36.76 -9.95 -68.45
N PRO A 437 37.73 -10.74 -67.97
CA PRO A 437 37.73 -12.18 -68.18
C PRO A 437 36.98 -12.80 -66.98
N ALA A 438 36.40 -13.98 -67.16
CA ALA A 438 35.49 -14.63 -66.21
C ALA A 438 36.03 -14.74 -64.76
N ALA A 439 35.13 -14.63 -63.77
CA ALA A 439 35.48 -14.68 -62.34
C ALA A 439 35.90 -16.09 -61.86
N PRO A 440 36.84 -16.21 -60.88
CA PRO A 440 37.22 -17.48 -60.25
C PRO A 440 36.22 -17.92 -59.16
N PRO A 441 36.29 -19.17 -58.66
CA PRO A 441 35.31 -19.73 -57.73
C PRO A 441 35.38 -19.07 -56.33
N LYS A 442 34.23 -18.86 -55.67
CA LYS A 442 34.17 -18.35 -54.28
C LYS A 442 34.86 -19.35 -53.32
N PRO A 443 35.71 -18.91 -52.39
CA PRO A 443 36.28 -19.79 -51.37
C PRO A 443 35.19 -20.21 -50.38
N GLN A 444 35.06 -21.51 -50.16
CA GLN A 444 34.28 -22.09 -49.07
C GLN A 444 34.96 -21.72 -47.75
N ILE A 445 34.42 -20.73 -47.03
CA ILE A 445 34.84 -20.46 -45.65
C ILE A 445 33.97 -21.31 -44.72
N GLN A 446 34.59 -22.30 -44.10
CA GLN A 446 34.01 -23.07 -43.01
C GLN A 446 34.46 -22.45 -41.69
N VAL A 447 33.52 -22.18 -40.79
CA VAL A 447 33.80 -21.67 -39.44
C VAL A 447 33.75 -22.84 -38.47
N PHE A 448 34.88 -23.19 -37.88
CA PHE A 448 34.99 -24.20 -36.83
C PHE A 448 34.98 -23.52 -35.46
N ASN A 449 33.99 -23.88 -34.63
CA ASN A 449 33.91 -23.43 -33.23
C ASN A 449 34.16 -24.65 -32.33
N SER A 450 35.22 -24.59 -31.53
CA SER A 450 35.53 -25.65 -30.56
C SER A 450 35.13 -25.20 -29.17
N THR A 451 34.29 -26.00 -28.51
CA THR A 451 33.99 -25.85 -27.08
C THR A 451 35.09 -26.43 -26.18
N GLU A 452 36.00 -27.23 -26.73
CA GLU A 452 37.09 -27.90 -26.01
C GLU A 452 38.36 -27.04 -25.91
N HIS A 453 38.54 -26.09 -26.85
CA HIS A 453 39.75 -25.27 -26.93
C HIS A 453 40.01 -24.46 -25.64
N GLY A 454 38.98 -23.85 -25.06
CA GLY A 454 39.10 -23.10 -23.81
C GLY A 454 39.54 -23.98 -22.63
N THR A 455 38.99 -25.20 -22.53
CA THR A 455 39.40 -26.17 -21.50
C THR A 455 40.85 -26.63 -21.70
N ALA A 456 41.28 -26.86 -22.94
CA ALA A 456 42.67 -27.23 -23.24
C ALA A 456 43.64 -26.09 -22.89
N MET A 457 43.28 -24.83 -23.17
CA MET A 457 44.07 -23.67 -22.76
C MET A 457 44.18 -23.52 -21.25
N LEU A 458 43.07 -23.63 -20.51
CA LEU A 458 43.07 -23.56 -19.04
C LEU A 458 43.95 -24.65 -18.42
N LYS A 459 43.86 -25.89 -18.91
CA LYS A 459 44.77 -26.97 -18.48
C LYS A 459 46.24 -26.62 -18.70
N GLY A 460 46.58 -26.03 -19.84
CA GLY A 460 47.95 -25.57 -20.11
C GLY A 460 48.41 -24.47 -19.14
N LEU A 461 47.53 -23.50 -18.85
CA LEU A 461 47.81 -22.42 -17.89
C LEU A 461 47.96 -22.93 -16.45
N ASP A 462 47.19 -23.95 -16.06
CA ASP A 462 47.33 -24.60 -14.76
C ASP A 462 48.65 -25.38 -14.65
N CYS A 463 49.05 -26.11 -15.71
CA CYS A 463 50.38 -26.72 -15.77
C CYS A 463 51.51 -25.69 -15.65
N PHE A 464 51.42 -24.57 -16.37
CA PHE A 464 52.40 -23.48 -16.25
C PHE A 464 52.47 -22.92 -14.83
N ARG A 465 51.32 -22.77 -14.16
CA ARG A 465 51.30 -22.36 -12.75
C ARG A 465 51.98 -23.38 -11.84
N GLY A 466 51.69 -24.68 -12.04
CA GLY A 466 52.27 -25.77 -11.24
C GLY A 466 53.79 -25.89 -11.37
N ASP A 467 54.33 -25.63 -12.56
CA ASP A 467 55.77 -25.61 -12.83
C ASP A 467 56.40 -24.21 -12.62
N GLU A 468 55.64 -23.25 -12.06
CA GLU A 468 56.03 -21.84 -11.86
C GLU A 468 56.54 -21.13 -13.13
N THR A 469 56.15 -21.64 -14.29
CA THR A 469 56.58 -21.15 -15.60
C THR A 469 55.80 -19.89 -15.94
N LEU A 470 56.51 -18.76 -16.09
CA LEU A 470 55.96 -17.43 -16.42
C LEU A 470 55.07 -16.79 -15.34
N CYS A 471 54.99 -17.35 -14.13
CA CYS A 471 54.40 -16.68 -12.98
C CYS A 471 55.16 -15.37 -12.69
N ASP A 472 54.43 -14.26 -12.64
CA ASP A 472 54.98 -12.90 -12.54
C ASP A 472 54.59 -12.19 -11.24
N VAL A 473 53.83 -12.87 -10.37
CA VAL A 473 53.51 -12.41 -9.01
C VAL A 473 53.21 -13.58 -8.07
N THR A 474 53.54 -13.41 -6.79
CA THR A 474 53.21 -14.34 -5.71
C THR A 474 52.21 -13.70 -4.76
N LEU A 475 51.09 -14.37 -4.51
CA LEU A 475 50.07 -13.92 -3.54
C LEU A 475 50.26 -14.62 -2.20
N VAL A 476 50.10 -13.87 -1.11
CA VAL A 476 50.24 -14.36 0.27
C VAL A 476 48.98 -13.98 1.07
N PRO A 477 48.20 -14.94 1.61
CA PRO A 477 47.00 -14.64 2.39
C PRO A 477 47.36 -14.12 3.78
N GLY A 478 47.05 -12.85 4.05
CA GLY A 478 47.33 -12.18 5.33
C GLY A 478 48.79 -12.32 5.79
N ASP A 479 48.97 -12.77 7.04
CA ASP A 479 50.28 -13.03 7.65
C ASP A 479 50.68 -14.53 7.59
N SER A 480 50.04 -15.30 6.71
CA SER A 480 50.40 -16.71 6.48
C SER A 480 51.80 -16.83 5.88
N SER A 481 52.46 -17.98 6.12
CA SER A 481 53.70 -18.36 5.44
C SER A 481 53.47 -19.11 4.12
N GLU A 482 52.21 -19.43 3.78
CA GLU A 482 51.88 -20.04 2.48
C GLU A 482 51.93 -19.00 1.35
N THR A 483 52.47 -19.40 0.21
CA THR A 483 52.66 -18.53 -0.96
C THR A 483 52.06 -19.18 -2.20
N PHE A 484 51.45 -18.36 -3.06
CA PHE A 484 50.76 -18.82 -4.26
C PHE A 484 51.31 -18.10 -5.50
N PRO A 485 52.22 -18.72 -6.27
CA PRO A 485 52.68 -18.17 -7.54
C PRO A 485 51.54 -18.18 -8.56
N VAL A 486 51.30 -17.04 -9.21
CA VAL A 486 50.23 -16.85 -10.19
C VAL A 486 50.66 -15.90 -11.32
N HIS A 487 49.85 -15.89 -12.38
CA HIS A 487 49.97 -14.96 -13.49
C HIS A 487 49.02 -13.77 -13.32
N ARG A 488 49.54 -12.53 -13.31
CA ARG A 488 48.77 -11.28 -13.18
C ARG A 488 47.64 -11.20 -14.19
N VAL A 489 47.93 -11.52 -15.45
CA VAL A 489 46.96 -11.45 -16.55
C VAL A 489 45.78 -12.40 -16.35
N ILE A 490 46.02 -13.60 -15.81
CA ILE A 490 44.96 -14.59 -15.58
C ILE A 490 44.09 -14.16 -14.41
N MET A 491 44.69 -13.72 -13.30
CA MET A 491 43.94 -13.22 -12.14
C MET A 491 43.11 -11.98 -12.50
N ALA A 492 43.68 -11.02 -13.23
CA ALA A 492 42.96 -9.82 -13.69
C ALA A 492 41.85 -10.12 -14.72
N SER A 493 41.96 -11.23 -15.46
CA SER A 493 40.90 -11.64 -16.39
C SER A 493 39.66 -12.20 -15.71
N ALA A 494 39.82 -12.74 -14.49
CA ALA A 494 38.77 -13.44 -13.76
C ALA A 494 38.25 -12.68 -12.52
N SER A 495 38.90 -11.58 -12.14
CA SER A 495 38.59 -10.79 -10.94
C SER A 495 38.82 -9.30 -11.20
N ASP A 496 37.78 -8.50 -11.00
CA ASP A 496 37.87 -7.04 -11.13
C ASP A 496 38.73 -6.41 -10.03
N TYR A 497 38.81 -7.04 -8.85
CA TYR A 497 39.73 -6.66 -7.77
C TYR A 497 41.19 -6.72 -8.25
N PHE A 498 41.62 -7.87 -8.80
CA PHE A 498 42.99 -8.01 -9.32
C PHE A 498 43.24 -7.15 -10.56
N LYS A 499 42.22 -6.97 -11.41
CA LYS A 499 42.30 -6.06 -12.56
C LYS A 499 42.58 -4.63 -12.12
N ALA A 500 41.83 -4.11 -11.15
CA ALA A 500 42.06 -2.79 -10.58
C ALA A 500 43.44 -2.68 -9.92
N MET A 501 43.81 -3.68 -9.11
CA MET A 501 45.11 -3.73 -8.43
C MET A 501 46.30 -3.71 -9.41
N PHE A 502 46.22 -4.45 -10.52
CA PHE A 502 47.35 -4.58 -11.46
C PHE A 502 47.38 -3.52 -12.56
N THR A 503 46.30 -2.75 -12.76
CA THR A 503 46.22 -1.76 -13.84
C THR A 503 45.94 -0.33 -13.37
N GLY A 504 45.58 -0.12 -12.11
CA GLY A 504 45.16 1.17 -11.56
C GLY A 504 46.28 2.10 -11.07
N GLY A 505 47.55 1.84 -11.39
CA GLY A 505 48.68 2.64 -10.89
C GLY A 505 48.98 2.44 -9.39
N MET A 506 48.50 1.34 -8.82
CA MET A 506 48.75 0.92 -7.43
C MET A 506 50.19 0.41 -7.26
N ARG A 507 50.77 0.53 -6.06
CA ARG A 507 52.16 0.09 -5.79
C ARG A 507 52.34 -1.41 -6.05
N GLU A 508 51.29 -2.19 -5.85
CA GLU A 508 51.16 -3.62 -6.07
C GLU A 508 51.36 -4.03 -7.54
N GLN A 509 51.28 -3.09 -8.49
CA GLN A 509 51.53 -3.33 -9.91
C GLN A 509 52.97 -3.80 -10.19
N GLU A 510 53.95 -3.36 -9.39
CA GLU A 510 55.37 -3.67 -9.59
C GLU A 510 55.93 -4.67 -8.57
N LEU A 511 55.14 -5.05 -7.56
CA LEU A 511 55.58 -5.98 -6.53
C LEU A 511 55.66 -7.42 -7.03
N LYS A 512 56.71 -8.15 -6.65
CA LYS A 512 56.80 -9.60 -6.90
C LYS A 512 55.99 -10.43 -5.90
N GLU A 513 55.72 -9.88 -4.72
CA GLU A 513 54.97 -10.52 -3.66
C GLU A 513 53.92 -9.54 -3.12
N ILE A 514 52.66 -9.99 -3.03
CA ILE A 514 51.53 -9.18 -2.57
C ILE A 514 50.82 -9.91 -1.45
N LYS A 515 50.65 -9.21 -0.31
CA LYS A 515 49.90 -9.69 0.84
C LYS A 515 48.44 -9.27 0.74
N LEU A 516 47.54 -10.25 0.83
CA LEU A 516 46.09 -10.07 0.79
C LEU A 516 45.53 -10.20 2.20
N HIS A 517 45.52 -9.09 2.94
CA HIS A 517 44.92 -9.05 4.28
C HIS A 517 43.40 -9.21 4.18
N GLY A 518 42.82 -10.09 5.00
CA GLY A 518 41.38 -10.38 5.02
C GLY A 518 40.94 -11.58 4.17
N VAL A 519 41.87 -12.32 3.57
CA VAL A 519 41.56 -13.56 2.85
C VAL A 519 42.24 -14.74 3.53
N SER A 520 41.48 -15.80 3.83
CA SER A 520 42.04 -17.01 4.44
C SER A 520 42.81 -17.84 3.41
N THR A 521 43.76 -18.65 3.89
CA THR A 521 44.57 -19.52 3.04
C THR A 521 43.73 -20.49 2.22
N VAL A 522 42.70 -21.09 2.85
CA VAL A 522 41.78 -22.03 2.20
C VAL A 522 40.94 -21.31 1.14
N GLY A 523 40.39 -20.14 1.46
CA GLY A 523 39.60 -19.35 0.53
C GLY A 523 40.42 -18.92 -0.69
N LEU A 524 41.62 -18.38 -0.47
CA LEU A 524 42.51 -17.96 -1.57
C LEU A 524 42.90 -19.15 -2.47
N LYS A 525 43.24 -20.29 -1.87
CA LYS A 525 43.57 -21.51 -2.61
C LYS A 525 42.42 -21.95 -3.52
N ASN A 526 41.20 -22.01 -2.98
CA ASN A 526 40.01 -22.42 -3.73
C ASN A 526 39.68 -21.46 -4.87
N ILE A 527 39.84 -20.15 -4.66
CA ILE A 527 39.63 -19.14 -5.72
C ILE A 527 40.67 -19.28 -6.83
N ILE A 528 41.96 -19.45 -6.49
CA ILE A 528 43.01 -19.66 -7.49
C ILE A 528 42.76 -20.96 -8.25
N GLU A 529 42.45 -22.05 -7.55
CA GLU A 529 42.14 -23.33 -8.19
C GLU A 529 40.96 -23.21 -9.17
N PHE A 530 39.90 -22.50 -8.79
CA PHE A 530 38.77 -22.23 -9.68
C PHE A 530 39.19 -21.41 -10.92
N ILE A 531 39.98 -20.34 -10.74
CA ILE A 531 40.41 -19.48 -11.86
C ILE A 531 41.20 -20.28 -12.90
N TYR A 532 42.04 -21.22 -12.48
CA TYR A 532 42.88 -22.02 -13.38
C TYR A 532 42.21 -23.29 -13.92
N THR A 533 41.24 -23.87 -13.19
CA THR A 533 40.65 -25.16 -13.56
C THR A 533 39.18 -25.07 -14.00
N SER A 534 38.51 -23.94 -13.71
CA SER A 534 37.05 -23.78 -13.78
C SER A 534 36.27 -24.83 -12.98
N ARG A 535 36.89 -25.41 -11.94
CA ARG A 535 36.29 -26.40 -11.04
C ARG A 535 36.41 -25.92 -9.61
N LEU A 536 35.40 -26.24 -8.82
CA LEU A 536 35.37 -25.92 -7.40
C LEU A 536 34.70 -27.07 -6.65
N SER A 537 35.35 -27.56 -5.60
CA SER A 537 34.84 -28.61 -4.72
C SER A 537 34.72 -28.04 -3.32
N LEU A 538 33.49 -27.89 -2.81
CA LEU A 538 33.22 -27.30 -1.50
C LEU A 538 32.55 -28.30 -0.58
N GLY A 539 32.99 -28.32 0.68
CA GLY A 539 32.21 -28.81 1.80
C GLY A 539 31.75 -27.66 2.69
N LEU A 540 30.79 -27.91 3.60
CA LEU A 540 30.29 -26.91 4.55
C LEU A 540 31.42 -26.27 5.40
N GLY A 541 32.46 -27.04 5.74
CA GLY A 541 33.61 -26.54 6.50
C GLY A 541 34.56 -25.61 5.74
N THR A 542 34.51 -25.59 4.40
CA THR A 542 35.34 -24.71 3.54
C THR A 542 34.53 -23.62 2.85
N LEU A 543 33.20 -23.67 2.99
CA LEU A 543 32.26 -22.82 2.27
C LEU A 543 32.38 -21.36 2.70
N GLN A 544 32.40 -21.09 4.01
CA GLN A 544 32.53 -19.73 4.55
C GLN A 544 33.84 -19.07 4.07
N ASP A 545 34.97 -19.75 4.23
CA ASP A 545 36.29 -19.28 3.77
C ASP A 545 36.30 -18.93 2.27
N THR A 546 35.70 -19.79 1.45
CA THR A 546 35.68 -19.61 -0.01
C THR A 546 34.74 -18.48 -0.42
N LEU A 547 33.60 -18.36 0.25
CA LEU A 547 32.62 -17.32 0.03
C LEU A 547 33.16 -15.93 0.41
N GLU A 548 33.82 -15.81 1.56
CA GLU A 548 34.50 -14.59 1.99
C GLU A 548 35.58 -14.19 0.98
N ALA A 549 36.40 -15.14 0.53
CA ALA A 549 37.41 -14.91 -0.49
C ALA A 549 36.80 -14.52 -1.86
N ALA A 550 35.72 -15.18 -2.28
CA ALA A 550 35.03 -14.88 -3.54
C ALA A 550 34.43 -13.47 -3.54
N SER A 551 33.85 -13.07 -2.41
CA SER A 551 33.29 -11.73 -2.21
C SER A 551 34.40 -10.67 -2.22
N PHE A 552 35.43 -10.86 -1.40
CA PHE A 552 36.55 -9.93 -1.29
C PHE A 552 37.31 -9.76 -2.61
N LEU A 553 37.59 -10.87 -3.30
CA LEU A 553 38.32 -10.89 -4.57
C LEU A 553 37.41 -10.70 -5.79
N GLN A 554 36.11 -10.47 -5.60
CA GLN A 554 35.13 -10.21 -6.67
C GLN A 554 35.09 -11.29 -7.77
N VAL A 555 35.06 -12.56 -7.37
CA VAL A 555 34.93 -13.71 -8.29
C VAL A 555 33.47 -14.15 -8.35
N LEU A 556 32.67 -13.41 -9.11
CA LEU A 556 31.20 -13.52 -9.15
C LEU A 556 30.65 -14.93 -9.43
N PRO A 557 31.21 -15.75 -10.34
CA PRO A 557 30.70 -17.10 -10.56
C PRO A 557 30.79 -18.01 -9.32
N VAL A 558 31.87 -17.86 -8.54
CA VAL A 558 32.04 -18.61 -7.28
C VAL A 558 31.09 -18.09 -6.22
N LEU A 559 30.96 -16.76 -6.09
CA LEU A 559 30.01 -16.13 -5.19
C LEU A 559 28.58 -16.61 -5.46
N SER A 560 28.15 -16.62 -6.72
CA SER A 560 26.83 -17.09 -7.14
C SER A 560 26.61 -18.56 -6.81
N PHE A 561 27.63 -19.41 -7.00
CA PHE A 561 27.54 -20.84 -6.67
C PHE A 561 27.45 -21.06 -5.15
N CYS A 562 28.27 -20.37 -4.36
CA CYS A 562 28.21 -20.44 -2.90
C CYS A 562 26.84 -19.98 -2.35
N ASN A 563 26.26 -18.91 -2.90
CA ASN A 563 24.93 -18.45 -2.52
C ASN A 563 23.86 -19.49 -2.84
N GLN A 564 23.90 -20.09 -4.03
CA GLN A 564 22.95 -21.13 -4.42
C GLN A 564 23.06 -22.36 -3.51
N LEU A 565 24.27 -22.79 -3.17
CA LEU A 565 24.51 -23.92 -2.28
C LEU A 565 24.00 -23.64 -0.85
N LEU A 566 24.26 -22.44 -0.32
CA LEU A 566 23.73 -22.02 0.98
C LEU A 566 22.20 -22.02 1.00
N SER A 567 21.56 -21.58 -0.09
CA SER A 567 20.10 -21.57 -0.18
C SER A 567 19.48 -22.97 -0.33
N SER A 568 20.15 -23.92 -1.00
CA SER A 568 19.58 -25.24 -1.25
C SER A 568 19.80 -26.25 -0.12
N GLU A 569 20.81 -26.05 0.72
CA GLU A 569 21.23 -27.00 1.76
C GLU A 569 20.88 -26.53 3.20
N ILE A 570 19.86 -25.69 3.35
CA ILE A 570 19.38 -25.25 4.67
C ILE A 570 18.65 -26.41 5.35
N THR A 571 19.05 -26.74 6.58
CA THR A 571 18.44 -27.76 7.43
C THR A 571 18.18 -27.21 8.83
N ILE A 572 17.42 -27.94 9.65
CA ILE A 572 17.11 -27.56 11.04
C ILE A 572 18.41 -27.38 11.85
N GLU A 573 19.42 -28.21 11.58
CA GLU A 573 20.68 -28.25 12.31
C GLU A 573 21.63 -27.10 11.96
N ASN A 574 21.58 -26.59 10.72
CA ASN A 574 22.53 -25.59 10.22
C ASN A 574 21.90 -24.20 9.97
N CYS A 575 20.59 -24.05 10.11
CA CYS A 575 19.88 -22.82 9.74
C CYS A 575 20.38 -21.58 10.48
N VAL A 576 20.76 -21.70 11.76
CA VAL A 576 21.26 -20.59 12.58
C VAL A 576 22.63 -20.13 12.08
N GLU A 577 23.48 -21.08 11.70
CA GLU A 577 24.80 -20.82 11.15
C GLU A 577 24.69 -20.20 9.75
N VAL A 578 23.80 -20.71 8.90
CA VAL A 578 23.52 -20.14 7.56
C VAL A 578 22.94 -18.73 7.68
N GLU A 579 22.00 -18.49 8.60
CA GLU A 579 21.47 -17.15 8.90
C GLU A 579 22.60 -16.20 9.30
N ARG A 580 23.48 -16.63 10.21
CA ARG A 580 24.62 -15.84 10.67
C ARG A 580 25.55 -15.48 9.51
N ILE A 581 25.93 -16.45 8.68
CA ILE A 581 26.79 -16.22 7.50
C ILE A 581 26.11 -15.24 6.54
N ALA A 582 24.82 -15.45 6.24
CA ALA A 582 24.08 -14.61 5.32
C ALA A 582 23.92 -13.17 5.83
N ARG A 583 23.82 -12.97 7.15
CA ARG A 583 23.80 -11.64 7.77
C ARG A 583 25.17 -10.98 7.77
N ASP A 584 26.19 -11.69 8.23
CA ASP A 584 27.55 -11.16 8.39
C ASP A 584 28.16 -10.77 7.02
N LEU A 585 27.74 -11.45 5.94
CA LEU A 585 28.18 -11.18 4.55
C LEU A 585 27.15 -10.45 3.68
N LEU A 586 26.03 -9.99 4.26
CA LEU A 586 24.97 -9.23 3.57
C LEU A 586 24.39 -9.94 2.32
N LEU A 587 24.13 -11.24 2.43
CA LEU A 587 23.58 -12.08 1.36
C LEU A 587 22.04 -12.08 1.38
N GLU A 588 21.43 -11.03 0.82
CA GLU A 588 19.97 -10.83 0.85
C GLU A 588 19.15 -12.00 0.30
N ASP A 589 19.58 -12.60 -0.83
CA ASP A 589 18.90 -13.75 -1.42
C ASP A 589 18.90 -14.96 -0.48
N VAL A 590 20.03 -15.22 0.20
CA VAL A 590 20.14 -16.33 1.15
C VAL A 590 19.30 -16.05 2.40
N GLN A 591 19.31 -14.81 2.91
CA GLN A 591 18.46 -14.40 4.03
C GLN A 591 16.98 -14.63 3.72
N LYS A 592 16.52 -14.33 2.50
CA LYS A 592 15.14 -14.61 2.08
C LYS A 592 14.81 -16.10 2.12
N HIS A 593 15.72 -16.96 1.66
CA HIS A 593 15.53 -18.42 1.73
C HIS A 593 15.51 -18.92 3.17
N VAL A 594 16.39 -18.39 4.04
CA VAL A 594 16.38 -18.69 5.48
C VAL A 594 15.04 -18.30 6.11
N HIS A 595 14.55 -17.09 5.82
CA HIS A 595 13.26 -16.61 6.34
C HIS A 595 12.08 -17.49 5.91
N THR A 596 12.04 -17.93 4.64
CA THR A 596 11.04 -18.90 4.15
C THR A 596 11.17 -20.24 4.89
N PHE A 597 12.39 -20.78 4.96
CA PHE A 597 12.67 -22.05 5.65
C PHE A 597 12.24 -21.99 7.12
N VAL A 598 12.50 -20.88 7.82
CA VAL A 598 12.09 -20.67 9.22
C VAL A 598 10.57 -20.67 9.37
N CYS A 599 9.83 -20.06 8.43
CA CYS A 599 8.35 -20.09 8.47
C CYS A 599 7.79 -21.50 8.25
N GLU A 600 8.34 -22.24 7.29
CA GLU A 600 7.90 -23.60 6.94
C GLU A 600 8.20 -24.61 8.06
N ASN A 601 9.34 -24.44 8.75
CA ASN A 601 9.82 -25.38 9.76
C ASN A 601 9.71 -24.85 11.21
N PHE A 602 8.87 -23.83 11.43
CA PHE A 602 8.81 -23.10 12.70
C PHE A 602 8.54 -24.00 13.91
N SER A 603 7.65 -25.00 13.76
CA SER A 603 7.33 -25.97 14.83
C SER A 603 8.52 -26.86 15.20
N GLU A 604 9.25 -27.37 14.21
CA GLU A 604 10.41 -28.22 14.42
C GLU A 604 11.61 -27.43 14.98
N LEU A 605 11.79 -26.18 14.53
CA LEU A 605 12.77 -25.25 15.08
C LEU A 605 12.48 -24.90 16.55
N MET A 606 11.21 -24.80 16.93
CA MET A 606 10.79 -24.62 18.31
C MET A 606 11.12 -25.85 19.17
N GLN A 607 10.80 -27.06 18.68
CA GLN A 607 11.04 -28.32 19.39
C GLN A 607 12.53 -28.63 19.58
N SER A 608 13.36 -28.32 18.57
CA SER A 608 14.82 -28.47 18.64
C SER A 608 15.52 -27.41 19.51
N GLY A 609 14.81 -26.35 19.91
CA GLY A 609 15.37 -25.23 20.66
C GLY A 609 16.25 -24.28 19.82
N ARG A 610 16.38 -24.53 18.50
CA ARG A 610 17.15 -23.69 17.57
C ARG A 610 16.50 -22.33 17.33
N LEU A 611 15.17 -22.27 17.41
CA LEU A 611 14.41 -21.01 17.27
C LEU A 611 14.91 -19.91 18.22
N LEU A 612 15.30 -20.26 19.45
CA LEU A 612 15.79 -19.31 20.46
C LEU A 612 17.14 -18.67 20.08
N GLN A 613 17.89 -19.31 19.18
CA GLN A 613 19.22 -18.89 18.74
C GLN A 613 19.17 -17.99 17.49
N LEU A 614 18.04 -17.96 16.78
CA LEU A 614 17.83 -17.10 15.60
C LEU A 614 17.90 -15.61 15.97
N SER A 615 18.20 -14.78 14.97
CA SER A 615 18.26 -13.32 15.14
C SER A 615 16.89 -12.67 15.30
N GLU A 616 16.89 -11.40 15.76
CA GLU A 616 15.67 -10.58 15.82
C GLU A 616 14.99 -10.48 14.45
N ALA A 617 15.77 -10.33 13.37
CA ALA A 617 15.24 -10.19 12.02
C ALA A 617 14.44 -11.42 11.58
N SER A 618 14.97 -12.63 11.80
CA SER A 618 14.27 -13.87 11.44
C SER A 618 13.00 -14.09 12.25
N ILE A 619 13.02 -13.84 13.56
CA ILE A 619 11.82 -13.97 14.40
C ILE A 619 10.79 -12.90 14.04
N THR A 620 11.23 -11.66 13.83
CA THR A 620 10.36 -10.57 13.38
C THR A 620 9.69 -10.92 12.05
N TYR A 621 10.46 -11.43 11.09
CA TYR A 621 9.93 -11.88 9.81
C TYR A 621 8.87 -12.97 10.00
N ALA A 622 9.18 -14.03 10.76
CA ALA A 622 8.24 -15.12 11.01
C ALA A 622 6.95 -14.63 11.68
N LEU A 623 7.06 -13.79 12.72
CA LEU A 623 5.91 -13.20 13.39
C LEU A 623 5.13 -12.19 12.53
N SER A 624 5.74 -11.62 11.49
CA SER A 624 5.05 -10.74 10.54
C SER A 624 4.34 -11.49 9.41
N SER A 625 4.82 -12.70 9.07
CA SER A 625 4.39 -13.49 7.91
C SER A 625 2.98 -14.05 8.05
N ASP A 626 2.18 -13.97 6.98
CA ASP A 626 0.89 -14.66 6.85
C ASP A 626 1.03 -16.15 6.51
N SER A 627 2.18 -16.56 5.98
CA SER A 627 2.45 -17.96 5.62
C SER A 627 2.84 -18.83 6.82
N LEU A 628 2.95 -18.24 8.02
CA LEU A 628 3.21 -19.00 9.24
C LEU A 628 1.93 -19.73 9.68
N LYS A 629 1.89 -21.05 9.46
CA LYS A 629 0.72 -21.91 9.73
C LYS A 629 0.84 -22.66 11.07
N GLY A 630 -0.29 -23.00 11.67
CA GLY A 630 -0.38 -23.95 12.81
C GLY A 630 -0.30 -23.34 14.21
N PHE A 631 -0.18 -22.02 14.34
CA PHE A 631 -0.05 -21.32 15.62
C PHE A 631 -1.18 -20.33 15.84
N SER A 632 -1.74 -20.35 17.05
CA SER A 632 -2.57 -19.27 17.56
C SER A 632 -1.70 -18.06 17.92
N GLU A 633 -2.27 -16.85 17.88
CA GLU A 633 -1.55 -15.63 18.28
C GLU A 633 -1.05 -15.71 19.74
N MET A 634 -1.77 -16.45 20.61
CA MET A 634 -1.36 -16.66 22.00
C MET A 634 -0.10 -17.55 22.08
N GLU A 635 -0.01 -18.60 21.25
CA GLU A 635 1.21 -19.41 21.14
C GLU A 635 2.38 -18.55 20.63
N LEU A 636 2.15 -17.74 19.59
CA LEU A 636 3.17 -16.83 19.05
C LEU A 636 3.65 -15.80 20.08
N TYR A 637 2.74 -15.23 20.88
CA TYR A 637 3.08 -14.36 22.00
C TYR A 637 4.01 -15.04 23.00
N ARG A 638 3.69 -16.28 23.40
CA ARG A 638 4.52 -17.06 24.34
C ARG A 638 5.89 -17.40 23.74
N ILE A 639 5.94 -17.71 22.44
CA ILE A 639 7.19 -17.96 21.72
C ILE A 639 8.06 -16.70 21.68
N ALA A 640 7.48 -15.54 21.35
CA ALA A 640 8.19 -14.26 21.36
C ALA A 640 8.76 -13.94 22.76
N ARG A 641 7.97 -14.18 23.83
CA ARG A 641 8.45 -14.05 25.21
C ARG A 641 9.59 -15.00 25.53
N SER A 642 9.49 -16.27 25.16
CA SER A 642 10.56 -17.26 25.37
C SER A 642 11.86 -16.83 24.69
N TRP A 643 11.77 -16.30 23.47
CA TRP A 643 12.91 -15.76 22.74
C TRP A 643 13.52 -14.54 23.45
N LEU A 644 12.71 -13.58 23.91
CA LEU A 644 13.17 -12.42 24.67
C LEU A 644 13.88 -12.85 25.97
N SER A 645 13.26 -13.75 26.75
CA SER A 645 13.79 -14.27 28.02
C SER A 645 15.05 -15.14 27.87
N HIS A 646 15.37 -15.63 26.68
CA HIS A 646 16.58 -16.42 26.44
C HIS A 646 17.86 -15.58 26.58
N LYS A 647 17.82 -14.31 26.15
CA LYS A 647 18.93 -13.35 26.28
C LYS A 647 18.41 -11.96 26.68
N PRO A 648 17.91 -11.79 27.93
CA PRO A 648 17.16 -10.61 28.33
C PRO A 648 17.95 -9.31 28.20
N ALA A 649 19.24 -9.32 28.58
CA ALA A 649 20.10 -8.15 28.49
C ALA A 649 20.35 -7.67 27.04
N GLU A 650 20.44 -8.59 26.08
CA GLU A 650 20.67 -8.27 24.65
C GLU A 650 19.37 -7.92 23.91
N ARG A 651 18.23 -8.49 24.35
CA ARG A 651 16.97 -8.49 23.58
C ARG A 651 15.91 -7.53 24.11
N ARG A 652 16.19 -6.80 25.18
CA ARG A 652 15.22 -5.86 25.78
C ARG A 652 14.75 -4.76 24.83
N SER A 653 15.60 -4.27 23.95
CA SER A 653 15.22 -3.28 22.92
C SER A 653 14.27 -3.85 21.85
N ALA A 654 14.24 -5.18 21.68
CA ALA A 654 13.42 -5.86 20.69
C ALA A 654 11.98 -6.16 21.16
N VAL A 655 11.61 -5.76 22.38
CA VAL A 655 10.28 -6.09 22.94
C VAL A 655 9.16 -5.51 22.06
N TYR A 656 9.18 -4.20 21.79
CA TYR A 656 8.15 -3.59 20.95
C TYR A 656 8.22 -4.07 19.49
N SER A 657 9.43 -4.23 18.94
CA SER A 657 9.62 -4.68 17.55
C SER A 657 9.01 -6.05 17.30
N LEU A 658 9.04 -6.97 18.28
CA LEU A 658 8.37 -8.27 18.19
C LEU A 658 6.88 -8.19 18.52
N MET A 659 6.50 -7.53 19.62
CA MET A 659 5.10 -7.52 20.10
C MET A 659 4.15 -6.83 19.12
N ARG A 660 4.64 -5.85 18.34
CA ARG A 660 3.84 -5.19 17.29
C ARG A 660 3.41 -6.14 16.16
N HIS A 661 4.07 -7.29 16.00
CA HIS A 661 3.73 -8.30 14.99
C HIS A 661 2.80 -9.40 15.52
N ILE A 662 2.56 -9.44 16.84
CA ILE A 662 1.50 -10.26 17.43
C ILE A 662 0.14 -9.59 17.22
N ARG A 663 -0.82 -10.31 16.64
CA ARG A 663 -2.15 -9.83 16.30
C ARG A 663 -3.10 -9.97 17.49
N PHE A 664 -2.79 -9.25 18.59
CA PHE A 664 -3.63 -9.23 19.80
C PHE A 664 -5.13 -9.02 19.54
N PRO A 665 -5.58 -8.20 18.55
CA PRO A 665 -7.01 -8.08 18.23
C PRO A 665 -7.71 -9.40 17.83
N LEU A 666 -6.96 -10.44 17.44
CA LEU A 666 -7.48 -11.77 17.13
C LEU A 666 -7.56 -12.70 18.35
N MET A 667 -7.18 -12.24 19.54
CA MET A 667 -7.31 -13.00 20.77
C MET A 667 -8.67 -12.75 21.43
N THR A 668 -9.12 -13.72 22.21
CA THR A 668 -10.32 -13.60 23.03
C THR A 668 -10.09 -12.62 24.21
N PRO A 669 -11.15 -12.00 24.77
CA PRO A 669 -11.01 -11.16 25.95
C PRO A 669 -10.35 -11.88 27.15
N ALA A 670 -10.57 -13.18 27.30
CA ALA A 670 -9.95 -13.99 28.36
C ALA A 670 -8.43 -14.11 28.18
N GLU A 671 -7.97 -14.31 26.94
CA GLU A 671 -6.55 -14.36 26.59
C GLU A 671 -5.85 -13.02 26.80
N LEU A 672 -6.50 -11.91 26.42
CA LEU A 672 -5.96 -10.56 26.65
C LEU A 672 -5.84 -10.25 28.17
N LEU A 673 -6.83 -10.66 28.96
CA LEU A 673 -6.77 -10.56 30.42
C LEU A 673 -5.65 -11.42 31.00
N GLN A 674 -5.47 -12.64 30.49
CA GLN A 674 -4.39 -13.54 30.89
C GLN A 674 -3.02 -12.89 30.64
N ILE A 675 -2.80 -12.28 29.47
CA ILE A 675 -1.57 -11.54 29.17
C ILE A 675 -1.31 -10.44 30.20
N SER A 676 -2.35 -9.66 30.54
CA SER A 676 -2.21 -8.61 31.55
C SER A 676 -2.03 -9.14 32.98
N GLN A 677 -2.39 -10.39 33.28
CA GLN A 677 -2.23 -11.02 34.59
C GLN A 677 -0.87 -11.71 34.74
N GLU A 678 -0.39 -12.38 33.68
CA GLU A 678 0.95 -12.97 33.66
C GLU A 678 2.03 -11.91 33.90
N ASP A 679 1.82 -10.69 33.40
CA ASP A 679 2.67 -9.52 33.64
C ASP A 679 2.51 -8.92 35.06
N GLN A 680 1.48 -9.31 35.85
CA GLN A 680 1.26 -8.90 37.25
C GLN A 680 1.88 -9.86 38.27
N THR A 681 1.77 -11.16 38.03
CA THR A 681 2.24 -12.19 38.99
C THR A 681 3.75 -12.14 39.21
N GLU A 682 4.49 -11.55 38.29
CA GLU A 682 5.94 -11.38 38.39
C GLU A 682 6.36 -10.13 39.21
N GLU A 683 5.46 -9.17 39.46
CA GLU A 683 5.69 -8.03 40.39
C GLU A 683 5.65 -8.47 41.86
N GLY A 684 4.95 -9.57 42.19
CA GLY A 684 4.69 -10.02 43.56
C GLY A 684 5.69 -11.02 44.14
N ALA A 685 6.61 -11.58 43.34
CA ALA A 685 7.54 -12.64 43.75
C ALA A 685 8.90 -12.13 44.26
N ALA A 686 9.03 -10.82 44.52
CA ALA A 686 10.27 -10.17 44.96
C ALA A 686 10.64 -10.39 46.45
N SER A 687 10.13 -11.44 47.11
CA SER A 687 10.43 -11.71 48.53
C SER A 687 11.40 -12.86 48.80
N ASN A 688 11.88 -13.59 47.79
CA ASN A 688 12.85 -14.68 47.99
C ASN A 688 13.86 -14.82 46.83
N GLY A 689 14.78 -13.85 46.69
CA GLY A 689 16.15 -14.07 46.17
C GLY A 689 16.37 -14.79 44.83
N LYS A 690 15.37 -14.88 43.93
CA LYS A 690 15.50 -15.48 42.59
C LYS A 690 14.94 -14.51 41.55
N LYS A 691 15.80 -14.18 40.58
CA LYS A 691 15.61 -13.46 39.29
C LYS A 691 14.35 -12.58 39.18
N GLU A 692 14.57 -11.28 39.04
CA GLU A 692 13.59 -10.32 38.53
C GLU A 692 12.82 -10.93 37.35
N GLY A 693 11.52 -11.16 37.52
CA GLY A 693 10.64 -11.45 36.39
C GLY A 693 10.48 -10.16 35.60
N GLU A 694 10.94 -10.17 34.36
CA GLU A 694 10.90 -8.98 33.50
C GLU A 694 9.49 -8.81 32.93
N THR A 695 8.82 -7.74 33.35
CA THR A 695 7.55 -7.34 32.75
C THR A 695 7.80 -6.81 31.34
N PHE A 696 7.14 -7.37 30.34
CA PHE A 696 7.36 -7.01 28.92
C PHE A 696 6.27 -6.07 28.39
N MET A 697 5.01 -6.34 28.74
CA MET A 697 3.87 -5.63 28.13
C MET A 697 3.55 -4.32 28.83
N ARG A 698 3.81 -4.22 30.14
CA ARG A 698 3.54 -3.03 30.98
C ARG A 698 4.71 -2.08 31.12
N SER A 699 5.93 -2.56 30.90
CA SER A 699 7.14 -1.74 31.03
C SER A 699 7.30 -0.75 29.89
N ASP A 700 6.67 -1.00 28.74
CA ASP A 700 6.68 -0.14 27.56
C ASP A 700 5.27 0.38 27.22
N THR A 701 5.13 1.70 27.16
CA THR A 701 3.86 2.37 26.80
C THR A 701 3.38 1.97 25.41
N ALA A 702 4.30 1.74 24.47
CA ALA A 702 3.96 1.31 23.11
C ALA A 702 3.33 -0.09 23.11
N CYS A 703 3.82 -1.00 23.95
CA CYS A 703 3.23 -2.34 24.13
C CYS A 703 1.87 -2.31 24.84
N VAL A 704 1.69 -1.44 25.85
CA VAL A 704 0.39 -1.22 26.50
C VAL A 704 -0.66 -0.78 25.46
N ASN A 705 -0.30 0.12 24.54
CA ASN A 705 -1.21 0.58 23.50
C ASN A 705 -1.67 -0.56 22.56
N LEU A 706 -0.85 -1.58 22.33
CA LEU A 706 -1.24 -2.76 21.53
C LEU A 706 -2.35 -3.58 22.20
N LEU A 707 -2.32 -3.68 23.55
CA LEU A 707 -3.37 -4.37 24.31
C LEU A 707 -4.64 -3.52 24.43
N LEU A 708 -4.50 -2.20 24.54
CA LEU A 708 -5.64 -1.27 24.53
C LEU A 708 -6.36 -1.28 23.18
N GLU A 709 -5.62 -1.28 22.07
CA GLU A 709 -6.16 -1.47 20.72
C GLU A 709 -6.99 -2.74 20.63
N ALA A 710 -6.40 -3.88 21.02
CA ALA A 710 -7.07 -5.18 20.98
C ALA A 710 -8.32 -5.22 21.86
N SER A 711 -8.25 -4.64 23.06
CA SER A 711 -9.39 -4.56 23.98
C SER A 711 -10.53 -3.72 23.37
N ASN A 712 -10.22 -2.55 22.80
CA ASN A 712 -11.20 -1.71 22.14
C ASN A 712 -11.85 -2.40 20.94
N TYR A 713 -11.05 -3.12 20.14
CA TYR A 713 -11.55 -3.89 19.01
C TYR A 713 -12.53 -4.99 19.43
N GLN A 714 -12.26 -5.68 20.54
CA GLN A 714 -13.14 -6.71 21.09
C GLN A 714 -14.42 -6.13 21.74
N MET A 715 -14.34 -4.92 22.31
CA MET A 715 -15.49 -4.24 22.92
C MET A 715 -16.49 -3.64 21.92
N LEU A 716 -16.11 -3.52 20.64
CA LEU A 716 -16.93 -2.86 19.61
C LEU A 716 -17.32 -3.84 18.49
N PRO A 717 -18.06 -4.92 18.79
CA PRO A 717 -18.29 -6.02 17.85
C PRO A 717 -18.88 -5.53 16.51
N PHE A 718 -19.88 -4.66 16.52
CA PHE A 718 -20.52 -4.15 15.30
C PHE A 718 -19.62 -3.26 14.43
N LEU A 719 -18.62 -2.60 15.03
CA LEU A 719 -17.68 -1.71 14.33
C LEU A 719 -16.42 -2.41 13.83
N GLN A 720 -16.14 -3.64 14.30
CA GLN A 720 -14.98 -4.41 13.82
C GLN A 720 -14.80 -4.39 12.30
N PRO A 721 -15.84 -4.54 11.45
CA PRO A 721 -15.67 -4.47 9.99
C PRO A 721 -15.07 -3.16 9.47
N ALA A 722 -15.23 -2.05 10.19
CA ALA A 722 -14.67 -0.74 9.87
C ALA A 722 -13.30 -0.49 10.53
N LEU A 723 -12.89 -1.32 11.48
CA LEU A 723 -11.65 -1.19 12.25
C LEU A 723 -10.58 -2.17 11.75
N GLN A 724 -10.44 -2.31 10.43
CA GLN A 724 -9.46 -3.25 9.86
C GLN A 724 -8.05 -2.66 9.79
N THR A 725 -7.08 -3.39 10.32
CA THR A 725 -5.64 -3.13 10.23
C THR A 725 -4.91 -4.43 9.89
N GLU A 726 -3.60 -4.38 9.60
CA GLU A 726 -2.79 -5.59 9.43
C GLU A 726 -2.87 -6.52 10.65
N ARG A 727 -3.07 -5.95 11.85
CA ARG A 727 -3.17 -6.68 13.13
C ARG A 727 -4.57 -7.24 13.41
N THR A 728 -5.58 -6.93 12.59
CA THR A 728 -6.93 -7.49 12.72
C THR A 728 -7.28 -8.50 11.63
N ARG A 729 -6.37 -8.74 10.68
CA ARG A 729 -6.49 -9.74 9.61
C ARG A 729 -6.01 -11.10 10.09
N ILE A 730 -6.73 -12.17 9.75
CA ILE A 730 -6.31 -13.55 10.03
C ILE A 730 -4.91 -13.82 9.42
N ARG A 731 -4.04 -14.48 10.18
CA ARG A 731 -2.71 -14.90 9.72
C ARG A 731 -2.82 -16.13 8.84
N SER A 732 -3.07 -15.88 7.56
CA SER A 732 -3.13 -16.92 6.54
C SER A 732 -3.10 -16.28 5.15
N ASP A 733 -2.38 -16.92 4.23
CA ASP A 733 -2.43 -16.68 2.79
C ASP A 733 -3.52 -17.51 2.08
N CYS A 734 -4.17 -18.41 2.81
CA CYS A 734 -5.23 -19.27 2.28
C CYS A 734 -6.56 -18.52 2.19
N THR A 735 -7.22 -18.67 1.04
CA THR A 735 -8.61 -18.27 0.83
C THR A 735 -9.41 -19.51 0.48
N HIS A 736 -10.67 -19.56 0.90
CA HIS A 736 -11.53 -20.73 0.71
C HIS A 736 -12.82 -20.34 0.01
N LEU A 737 -13.37 -21.26 -0.79
CA LEU A 737 -14.74 -21.20 -1.26
C LEU A 737 -15.66 -21.62 -0.11
N VAL A 738 -16.60 -20.76 0.27
CA VAL A 738 -17.55 -21.01 1.36
C VAL A 738 -18.97 -21.03 0.82
N VAL A 739 -19.74 -22.04 1.19
CA VAL A 739 -21.14 -22.26 0.78
C VAL A 739 -22.05 -22.33 1.99
N LEU A 740 -23.27 -21.82 1.85
CA LEU A 740 -24.18 -21.65 2.98
C LEU A 740 -25.65 -21.80 2.59
N GLY A 741 -26.38 -22.46 3.48
CA GLY A 741 -27.84 -22.60 3.40
C GLY A 741 -28.31 -23.32 2.13
N GLY A 742 -29.51 -22.96 1.68
CA GLY A 742 -30.17 -23.59 0.52
C GLY A 742 -31.29 -24.55 0.94
N VAL A 743 -32.00 -25.12 -0.04
CA VAL A 743 -33.15 -26.00 0.20
C VAL A 743 -33.09 -27.27 -0.62
N MET A 744 -33.35 -28.41 0.04
CA MET A 744 -33.60 -29.70 -0.60
C MET A 744 -35.08 -29.79 -0.97
N ARG A 745 -35.43 -29.42 -2.20
CA ARG A 745 -36.84 -29.33 -2.66
C ARG A 745 -37.63 -30.62 -2.52
N GLN A 746 -37.00 -31.78 -2.66
CA GLN A 746 -37.67 -33.08 -2.54
C GLN A 746 -38.09 -33.39 -1.10
N GLN A 747 -37.35 -32.87 -0.12
CA GLN A 747 -37.61 -33.08 1.31
C GLN A 747 -38.28 -31.86 1.96
N LEU A 748 -38.33 -30.72 1.25
CA LEU A 748 -38.79 -29.42 1.73
C LEU A 748 -38.01 -28.94 2.98
N VAL A 749 -36.76 -29.40 3.11
CA VAL A 749 -35.86 -29.09 4.23
C VAL A 749 -34.91 -27.98 3.80
N VAL A 750 -34.85 -26.91 4.61
CA VAL A 750 -33.92 -25.80 4.44
C VAL A 750 -32.66 -26.09 5.27
N SER A 751 -31.49 -25.91 4.67
CA SER A 751 -30.20 -26.11 5.30
C SER A 751 -29.81 -24.91 6.17
N LYS A 752 -29.11 -25.22 7.27
CA LYS A 752 -28.44 -24.25 8.16
C LYS A 752 -26.91 -24.34 8.07
N GLU A 753 -26.41 -25.25 7.25
CA GLU A 753 -24.99 -25.60 7.22
C GLU A 753 -24.18 -24.48 6.55
N LEU A 754 -22.99 -24.25 7.10
CA LEU A 754 -21.93 -23.42 6.55
C LEU A 754 -20.75 -24.35 6.28
N LYS A 755 -20.32 -24.45 5.03
CA LYS A 755 -19.24 -25.36 4.62
C LYS A 755 -18.17 -24.60 3.86
N LEU A 756 -16.91 -24.93 4.10
CA LEU A 756 -15.77 -24.43 3.35
C LEU A 756 -15.15 -25.55 2.51
N TYR A 757 -14.63 -25.20 1.34
CA TYR A 757 -13.88 -26.09 0.49
C TYR A 757 -12.38 -25.88 0.73
N ASP A 758 -11.70 -26.95 1.11
CA ASP A 758 -10.27 -26.96 1.41
C ASP A 758 -9.51 -27.66 0.27
N GLU A 759 -8.86 -26.86 -0.59
CA GLU A 759 -8.02 -27.40 -1.67
C GLU A 759 -6.70 -27.99 -1.15
N GLU A 760 -6.17 -27.50 -0.02
CA GLU A 760 -4.89 -27.97 0.51
C GLU A 760 -5.01 -29.39 1.07
N ASP A 761 -6.18 -29.76 1.59
CA ASP A 761 -6.49 -31.09 2.12
C ASP A 761 -7.14 -32.03 1.07
N GLY A 762 -6.63 -32.00 -0.17
CA GLY A 762 -7.08 -32.89 -1.23
C GLY A 762 -8.45 -32.58 -1.82
N GLY A 763 -9.00 -31.39 -1.56
CA GLY A 763 -10.27 -30.93 -2.14
C GLY A 763 -11.50 -31.44 -1.40
N THR A 764 -11.55 -31.26 -0.09
CA THR A 764 -12.65 -31.73 0.78
C THR A 764 -13.53 -30.59 1.28
N TRP A 765 -14.79 -30.90 1.62
CA TRP A 765 -15.70 -29.97 2.27
C TRP A 765 -15.62 -30.13 3.79
N ARG A 766 -15.37 -29.04 4.51
CA ARG A 766 -15.35 -29.00 5.98
C ARG A 766 -16.49 -28.16 6.52
N SER A 767 -17.14 -28.64 7.57
CA SER A 767 -18.24 -27.92 8.23
C SER A 767 -17.70 -26.88 9.20
N LEU A 768 -18.25 -25.68 9.13
CA LEU A 768 -18.09 -24.60 10.10
C LEU A 768 -19.30 -24.54 11.03
N GLN A 769 -19.28 -23.65 12.02
CA GLN A 769 -20.39 -23.45 12.93
C GLN A 769 -21.69 -23.17 12.13
N PRO A 770 -22.71 -24.05 12.25
CA PRO A 770 -23.95 -23.87 11.50
C PRO A 770 -24.72 -22.66 12.01
N MET A 771 -25.56 -22.08 11.15
CA MET A 771 -26.51 -21.05 11.54
C MET A 771 -27.49 -21.58 12.60
N GLU A 772 -27.92 -20.72 13.51
CA GLU A 772 -28.97 -21.08 14.47
C GLU A 772 -30.30 -21.41 13.77
N VAL A 773 -30.60 -20.69 12.69
CA VAL A 773 -31.84 -20.80 11.93
C VAL A 773 -31.51 -21.08 10.46
N PRO A 774 -32.14 -22.10 9.82
CA PRO A 774 -31.90 -22.41 8.42
C PRO A 774 -32.37 -21.28 7.49
N ARG A 775 -31.65 -21.11 6.36
CA ARG A 775 -31.89 -20.03 5.39
C ARG A 775 -31.68 -20.50 3.95
N TYR A 776 -32.54 -20.07 3.04
CA TYR A 776 -32.30 -20.13 1.59
C TYR A 776 -32.79 -18.83 0.94
N GLN A 777 -32.26 -18.50 -0.24
CA GLN A 777 -32.56 -17.26 -0.97
C GLN A 777 -32.32 -15.97 -0.17
N HIS A 778 -31.46 -16.07 0.85
CA HIS A 778 -30.96 -14.95 1.63
C HIS A 778 -29.92 -14.16 0.81
N GLY A 779 -29.65 -12.93 1.22
CA GLY A 779 -28.53 -12.14 0.72
C GLY A 779 -27.24 -12.54 1.43
N VAL A 780 -26.13 -12.56 0.68
CA VAL A 780 -24.78 -12.79 1.22
C VAL A 780 -23.86 -11.64 0.83
N ALA A 781 -23.04 -11.15 1.76
CA ALA A 781 -22.04 -10.13 1.48
C ALA A 781 -20.86 -10.24 2.46
N LEU A 782 -19.69 -9.82 1.99
CA LEU A 782 -18.49 -9.72 2.82
C LEU A 782 -18.19 -8.25 3.12
N LEU A 783 -18.01 -7.92 4.39
CA LEU A 783 -17.64 -6.57 4.81
C LEU A 783 -16.61 -6.65 5.92
N GLY A 784 -15.43 -6.08 5.68
CA GLY A 784 -14.32 -6.05 6.65
C GLY A 784 -13.84 -7.43 7.09
N GLY A 785 -13.86 -8.43 6.20
CA GLY A 785 -13.47 -9.81 6.53
C GLY A 785 -14.55 -10.62 7.27
N PHE A 786 -15.77 -10.10 7.40
CA PHE A 786 -16.89 -10.80 8.00
C PHE A 786 -17.95 -11.18 6.96
N LEU A 787 -18.59 -12.32 7.17
CA LEU A 787 -19.71 -12.80 6.35
C LEU A 787 -21.03 -12.30 6.92
N TYR A 788 -21.87 -11.72 6.08
CA TYR A 788 -23.22 -11.32 6.44
C TYR A 788 -24.25 -12.16 5.70
N ILE A 789 -25.24 -12.64 6.45
CA ILE A 789 -26.44 -13.31 5.95
C ILE A 789 -27.64 -12.45 6.33
N VAL A 790 -28.43 -12.06 5.34
CA VAL A 790 -29.55 -11.12 5.55
C VAL A 790 -30.81 -11.67 4.88
N GLY A 791 -31.95 -11.59 5.58
CA GLY A 791 -33.26 -11.94 5.02
C GLY A 791 -33.37 -13.40 4.54
N GLY A 792 -34.10 -13.61 3.45
CA GLY A 792 -34.39 -14.93 2.89
C GLY A 792 -35.59 -15.60 3.55
N GLN A 793 -35.61 -16.93 3.56
CA GLN A 793 -36.72 -17.74 4.07
C GLN A 793 -36.20 -18.93 4.88
N SER A 794 -36.93 -19.32 5.94
CA SER A 794 -36.62 -20.53 6.74
C SER A 794 -37.53 -21.71 6.44
N THR A 795 -38.61 -21.48 5.70
CA THR A 795 -39.54 -22.50 5.24
C THR A 795 -39.70 -22.36 3.73
N TYR A 796 -39.82 -23.50 3.05
CA TYR A 796 -39.95 -23.51 1.60
C TYR A 796 -41.26 -22.84 1.14
N ASP A 797 -41.15 -21.77 0.36
CA ASP A 797 -42.23 -21.03 -0.27
C ASP A 797 -41.69 -20.30 -1.52
N THR A 798 -42.34 -20.50 -2.65
CA THR A 798 -41.92 -19.91 -3.93
C THR A 798 -42.50 -18.50 -4.16
N LYS A 799 -43.40 -18.04 -3.30
CA LYS A 799 -44.09 -16.75 -3.43
C LYS A 799 -43.55 -15.65 -2.51
N GLY A 800 -42.58 -15.96 -1.65
CA GLY A 800 -41.98 -15.04 -0.69
C GLY A 800 -42.81 -14.79 0.57
N LYS A 801 -43.85 -15.59 0.83
CA LYS A 801 -44.76 -15.40 1.97
C LYS A 801 -44.08 -15.59 3.33
N THR A 802 -42.99 -16.35 3.35
CA THR A 802 -42.23 -16.67 4.57
C THR A 802 -40.93 -15.90 4.65
N ALA A 803 -40.82 -14.78 3.92
CA ALA A 803 -39.70 -13.87 4.00
C ALA A 803 -39.45 -13.40 5.45
N VAL A 804 -38.19 -13.25 5.80
CA VAL A 804 -37.74 -12.76 7.11
C VAL A 804 -36.92 -11.47 6.97
N ASP A 805 -36.72 -10.77 8.07
CA ASP A 805 -35.95 -9.53 8.20
C ASP A 805 -34.63 -9.72 8.96
N SER A 806 -34.46 -10.84 9.65
CA SER A 806 -33.29 -11.11 10.50
C SER A 806 -31.98 -11.08 9.71
N ALA A 807 -30.94 -10.54 10.33
CA ALA A 807 -29.59 -10.48 9.78
C ALA A 807 -28.57 -11.03 10.79
N TYR A 808 -27.59 -11.76 10.29
CA TYR A 808 -26.53 -12.38 11.07
C TYR A 808 -25.18 -12.11 10.44
N ARG A 809 -24.17 -11.98 11.29
CA ARG A 809 -22.78 -11.85 10.92
C ARG A 809 -22.00 -13.05 11.45
N TYR A 810 -21.27 -13.72 10.57
CA TYR A 810 -20.32 -14.75 10.93
C TYR A 810 -18.91 -14.19 11.03
N ASP A 811 -18.23 -14.60 12.10
CA ASP A 811 -16.87 -14.25 12.43
C ASP A 811 -15.94 -15.42 12.11
N PRO A 812 -15.17 -15.35 11.00
CA PRO A 812 -14.31 -16.44 10.56
C PRO A 812 -13.06 -16.64 11.41
N ARG A 813 -12.83 -15.79 12.43
CA ARG A 813 -11.68 -15.89 13.35
C ARG A 813 -11.97 -16.82 14.51
N PHE A 814 -13.23 -16.84 14.96
CA PHE A 814 -13.66 -17.59 16.14
C PHE A 814 -14.73 -18.64 15.82
N ASP A 815 -15.11 -18.79 14.56
CA ASP A 815 -16.17 -19.70 14.10
C ASP A 815 -17.50 -19.45 14.84
N ARG A 816 -17.96 -18.20 14.84
CA ARG A 816 -19.11 -17.75 15.65
C ARG A 816 -20.06 -16.83 14.89
N TRP A 817 -21.33 -16.95 15.23
CA TRP A 817 -22.39 -16.08 14.74
C TRP A 817 -22.73 -14.96 15.74
N LEU A 818 -23.06 -13.79 15.20
CA LEU A 818 -23.58 -12.64 15.93
C LEU A 818 -24.84 -12.15 15.20
N GLN A 819 -25.96 -12.02 15.90
CA GLN A 819 -27.14 -11.37 15.33
C GLN A 819 -26.91 -9.84 15.28
N VAL A 820 -27.19 -9.24 14.11
CA VAL A 820 -27.19 -7.78 13.92
C VAL A 820 -28.62 -7.29 13.75
N ALA A 821 -28.83 -5.98 13.63
CA ALA A 821 -30.17 -5.43 13.48
C ALA A 821 -30.89 -6.01 12.26
N SER A 822 -32.17 -6.31 12.46
CA SER A 822 -33.06 -6.76 11.40
C SER A 822 -33.35 -5.63 10.41
N LEU A 823 -33.65 -6.02 9.18
CA LEU A 823 -34.16 -5.14 8.13
C LEU A 823 -35.47 -4.46 8.56
N ASN A 824 -35.76 -3.30 8.00
CA ASN A 824 -37.07 -2.65 8.19
C ASN A 824 -38.17 -3.35 7.40
N GLU A 825 -37.82 -3.91 6.23
CA GLU A 825 -38.74 -4.70 5.40
C GLU A 825 -38.23 -6.13 5.17
N LYS A 826 -39.11 -7.11 5.40
CA LYS A 826 -38.81 -8.54 5.15
C LYS A 826 -38.62 -8.76 3.65
N ARG A 827 -37.62 -9.56 3.26
CA ARG A 827 -37.35 -9.83 1.84
C ARG A 827 -36.65 -11.16 1.58
N THR A 828 -36.98 -11.74 0.43
CA THR A 828 -36.31 -12.88 -0.20
C THR A 828 -36.10 -12.57 -1.69
N PHE A 829 -35.26 -13.35 -2.39
CA PHE A 829 -34.94 -13.14 -3.81
C PHE A 829 -34.43 -11.72 -4.12
N PHE A 830 -33.63 -11.17 -3.22
CA PHE A 830 -33.09 -9.82 -3.29
C PHE A 830 -31.56 -9.88 -3.44
N HIS A 831 -30.95 -8.75 -3.83
CA HIS A 831 -29.50 -8.63 -3.89
C HIS A 831 -28.93 -7.98 -2.62
N LEU A 832 -27.81 -8.52 -2.11
CA LEU A 832 -27.03 -7.92 -1.03
C LEU A 832 -25.60 -7.69 -1.52
N SER A 833 -25.07 -6.50 -1.31
CA SER A 833 -23.67 -6.17 -1.61
C SER A 833 -23.06 -5.28 -0.54
N ALA A 834 -21.74 -5.43 -0.37
CA ALA A 834 -20.94 -4.46 0.39
C ALA A 834 -20.41 -3.40 -0.57
N LEU A 835 -20.68 -2.13 -0.26
CA LEU A 835 -20.30 -0.98 -1.07
C LEU A 835 -19.87 0.16 -0.16
N LYS A 836 -18.66 0.71 -0.40
CA LYS A 836 -18.08 1.83 0.36
C LYS A 836 -18.19 1.67 1.89
N GLY A 837 -17.89 0.47 2.40
CA GLY A 837 -17.90 0.17 3.84
C GLY A 837 -19.29 -0.04 4.47
N LYS A 838 -20.36 -0.15 3.66
CA LYS A 838 -21.73 -0.40 4.12
C LYS A 838 -22.34 -1.58 3.37
N LEU A 839 -23.44 -2.14 3.90
CA LEU A 839 -24.23 -3.16 3.22
C LEU A 839 -25.48 -2.54 2.61
N TYR A 840 -25.83 -2.97 1.41
CA TYR A 840 -27.04 -2.54 0.69
C TYR A 840 -27.87 -3.75 0.33
N ALA A 841 -29.13 -3.76 0.76
CA ALA A 841 -30.11 -4.77 0.42
C ALA A 841 -31.12 -4.18 -0.56
N VAL A 842 -31.21 -4.75 -1.76
CA VAL A 842 -31.89 -4.16 -2.92
C VAL A 842 -33.06 -5.03 -3.35
N GLY A 843 -34.27 -4.48 -3.30
CA GLY A 843 -35.49 -5.09 -3.83
C GLY A 843 -35.83 -6.44 -3.23
N GLY A 844 -36.41 -7.32 -4.06
CA GLY A 844 -36.86 -8.65 -3.70
C GLY A 844 -38.38 -8.79 -3.68
N ARG A 845 -38.85 -9.73 -2.87
CA ARG A 845 -40.29 -9.94 -2.65
C ARG A 845 -40.57 -10.43 -1.23
N ASN A 846 -41.81 -10.24 -0.79
CA ASN A 846 -42.32 -10.70 0.49
C ASN A 846 -43.81 -11.09 0.39
N ALA A 847 -44.52 -11.14 1.52
CA ALA A 847 -45.93 -11.52 1.58
C ALA A 847 -46.88 -10.51 0.90
N THR A 848 -46.48 -9.24 0.75
CA THR A 848 -47.30 -8.20 0.09
C THR A 848 -47.08 -8.15 -1.41
N GLY A 849 -45.91 -8.61 -1.90
CA GLY A 849 -45.60 -8.66 -3.31
C GLY A 849 -44.12 -8.43 -3.61
N GLU A 850 -43.86 -7.91 -4.80
CA GLU A 850 -42.54 -7.46 -5.26
C GLU A 850 -42.24 -6.09 -4.63
N ILE A 851 -40.98 -5.84 -4.26
CA ILE A 851 -40.57 -4.59 -3.60
C ILE A 851 -39.43 -3.91 -4.36
N ASP A 852 -39.43 -2.58 -4.32
CA ASP A 852 -38.46 -1.67 -4.94
C ASP A 852 -37.54 -0.99 -3.91
N SER A 853 -37.82 -1.18 -2.62
CA SER A 853 -37.09 -0.55 -1.53
C SER A 853 -35.62 -1.00 -1.49
N VAL A 854 -34.77 -0.06 -1.07
CA VAL A 854 -33.35 -0.29 -0.85
C VAL A 854 -33.00 0.15 0.55
N GLU A 855 -32.32 -0.72 1.30
CA GLU A 855 -31.88 -0.42 2.65
C GLU A 855 -30.37 -0.48 2.78
N CYS A 856 -29.81 0.48 3.49
CA CYS A 856 -28.39 0.60 3.81
C CYS A 856 -28.16 0.33 5.30
N TYR A 857 -27.19 -0.52 5.63
CA TYR A 857 -26.82 -0.84 7.01
C TYR A 857 -25.76 0.12 7.55
N ASN A 858 -25.99 0.67 8.75
CA ASN A 858 -25.06 1.54 9.45
C ASN A 858 -24.36 0.78 10.60
N LEU A 859 -23.05 0.55 10.46
CA LEU A 859 -22.23 -0.16 11.44
C LEU A 859 -22.18 0.54 12.82
N ASN A 860 -22.17 1.88 12.85
CA ASN A 860 -22.05 2.64 14.10
C ASN A 860 -23.29 2.52 14.97
N LYS A 861 -24.46 2.47 14.33
CA LYS A 861 -25.74 2.41 15.03
C LYS A 861 -26.28 0.98 15.15
N ASN A 862 -25.75 0.04 14.36
CA ASN A 862 -26.35 -1.27 14.16
C ASN A 862 -27.83 -1.10 13.75
N GLU A 863 -28.07 -0.40 12.65
CA GLU A 863 -29.42 -0.05 12.17
C GLU A 863 -29.47 -0.06 10.65
N TRP A 864 -30.62 -0.42 10.07
CA TRP A 864 -30.89 -0.29 8.64
C TRP A 864 -31.71 0.98 8.38
N THR A 865 -31.39 1.67 7.28
CA THR A 865 -32.12 2.87 6.84
C THR A 865 -32.43 2.80 5.36
N PHE A 866 -33.61 3.25 4.96
CA PHE A 866 -33.96 3.36 3.53
C PHE A 866 -33.09 4.39 2.82
N VAL A 867 -32.74 4.07 1.58
CA VAL A 867 -32.09 4.95 0.59
C VAL A 867 -32.94 4.99 -0.69
N ALA A 868 -32.48 5.63 -1.76
CA ALA A 868 -33.27 5.75 -2.98
C ALA A 868 -33.74 4.38 -3.50
N PRO A 869 -35.06 4.20 -3.70
CA PRO A 869 -35.62 2.95 -4.20
C PRO A 869 -35.27 2.75 -5.68
N MET A 870 -35.41 1.52 -6.16
CA MET A 870 -35.41 1.24 -7.59
C MET A 870 -36.62 1.90 -8.27
N ASN A 871 -36.54 2.13 -9.59
CA ASN A 871 -37.65 2.72 -10.33
C ASN A 871 -38.89 1.81 -10.41
N GLU A 872 -38.68 0.50 -10.39
CA GLU A 872 -39.74 -0.53 -10.42
C GLU A 872 -39.35 -1.66 -9.46
N PRO A 873 -40.33 -2.37 -8.87
CA PRO A 873 -40.07 -3.49 -7.98
C PRO A 873 -39.56 -4.70 -8.77
N HIS A 874 -38.49 -5.33 -8.27
CA HIS A 874 -37.84 -6.46 -8.91
C HIS A 874 -37.49 -7.53 -7.89
N TYR A 875 -37.67 -8.80 -8.25
CA TYR A 875 -37.12 -9.93 -7.50
C TYR A 875 -36.36 -10.88 -8.42
N GLY A 876 -35.49 -11.71 -7.84
CA GLY A 876 -34.69 -12.67 -8.59
C GLY A 876 -33.69 -12.00 -9.54
N HIS A 877 -33.39 -10.72 -9.36
CA HIS A 877 -32.29 -10.04 -10.02
C HIS A 877 -30.96 -10.42 -9.36
N ALA A 878 -29.85 -10.16 -10.06
CA ALA A 878 -28.51 -10.32 -9.52
C ALA A 878 -27.74 -9.01 -9.59
N GLY A 879 -26.80 -8.80 -8.68
CA GLY A 879 -25.99 -7.59 -8.67
C GLY A 879 -24.55 -7.83 -8.27
N THR A 880 -23.73 -6.82 -8.48
CA THR A 880 -22.33 -6.80 -8.08
C THR A 880 -21.82 -5.36 -7.93
N VAL A 881 -20.60 -5.19 -7.43
CA VAL A 881 -19.98 -3.89 -7.20
C VAL A 881 -18.72 -3.76 -8.04
N HIS A 882 -18.54 -2.59 -8.65
CA HIS A 882 -17.33 -2.22 -9.40
C HIS A 882 -17.15 -0.69 -9.40
N GLY A 883 -15.91 -0.21 -9.27
CA GLY A 883 -15.62 1.23 -9.35
C GLY A 883 -16.34 2.11 -8.32
N GLY A 884 -16.70 1.57 -7.15
CA GLY A 884 -17.47 2.30 -6.13
C GLY A 884 -18.95 2.50 -6.47
N LEU A 885 -19.47 1.76 -7.45
CA LEU A 885 -20.88 1.73 -7.86
C LEU A 885 -21.44 0.31 -7.71
N MET A 886 -22.75 0.21 -7.52
CA MET A 886 -23.47 -1.09 -7.50
C MET A 886 -24.29 -1.25 -8.78
N PHE A 887 -24.21 -2.42 -9.37
CA PHE A 887 -24.88 -2.79 -10.61
C PHE A 887 -25.87 -3.91 -10.33
N VAL A 888 -27.08 -3.81 -10.87
CA VAL A 888 -28.16 -4.79 -10.72
C VAL A 888 -28.74 -5.11 -12.08
N SER A 889 -28.73 -6.38 -12.46
CA SER A 889 -29.15 -6.87 -13.76
C SER A 889 -30.39 -7.76 -13.69
N GLY A 890 -31.26 -7.62 -14.68
CA GLY A 890 -32.40 -8.52 -14.96
C GLY A 890 -33.38 -8.67 -13.80
N GLY A 891 -33.88 -9.89 -13.62
CA GLY A 891 -34.90 -10.21 -12.63
C GLY A 891 -36.31 -10.25 -13.21
N ILE A 892 -37.29 -10.27 -12.31
CA ILE A 892 -38.71 -10.42 -12.65
C ILE A 892 -39.49 -9.28 -12.01
N THR A 893 -40.34 -8.65 -12.81
CA THR A 893 -41.31 -7.63 -12.38
C THR A 893 -42.64 -7.89 -13.07
N ARG A 894 -43.75 -7.89 -12.31
CA ARG A 894 -45.12 -8.14 -12.81
C ARG A 894 -45.21 -9.39 -13.69
N ASP A 895 -44.60 -10.49 -13.23
CA ASP A 895 -44.50 -11.77 -13.93
C ASP A 895 -43.73 -11.75 -15.29
N ALA A 896 -43.00 -10.67 -15.58
CA ALA A 896 -42.18 -10.52 -16.79
C ALA A 896 -40.68 -10.46 -16.47
N PHE A 897 -39.91 -11.25 -17.20
CA PHE A 897 -38.45 -11.27 -17.13
C PHE A 897 -37.83 -10.01 -17.76
N GLN A 898 -36.78 -9.50 -17.13
CA GLN A 898 -36.11 -8.25 -17.52
C GLN A 898 -34.71 -8.49 -18.06
N LYS A 899 -34.23 -7.53 -18.86
CA LYS A 899 -32.85 -7.45 -19.36
C LYS A 899 -32.10 -6.19 -18.90
N GLU A 900 -32.76 -5.34 -18.12
CA GLU A 900 -32.23 -4.04 -17.76
C GLU A 900 -31.00 -4.17 -16.85
N LEU A 901 -30.06 -3.23 -16.99
CA LEU A 901 -28.95 -3.03 -16.06
C LEU A 901 -29.11 -1.67 -15.38
N LEU A 902 -29.30 -1.70 -14.06
CA LEU A 902 -29.40 -0.52 -13.21
C LEU A 902 -28.09 -0.31 -12.46
N CYS A 903 -27.67 0.94 -12.32
CA CYS A 903 -26.45 1.36 -11.65
C CYS A 903 -26.80 2.36 -10.55
N TYR A 904 -26.46 2.02 -9.31
CA TYR A 904 -26.66 2.85 -8.12
C TYR A 904 -25.36 3.54 -7.71
N GLU A 905 -25.46 4.85 -7.49
CA GLU A 905 -24.36 5.71 -7.03
C GLU A 905 -24.60 6.12 -5.57
N PRO A 906 -23.87 5.54 -4.60
CA PRO A 906 -24.18 5.68 -3.17
C PRO A 906 -23.92 7.08 -2.61
N ASP A 907 -23.02 7.88 -3.22
CA ASP A 907 -22.70 9.23 -2.73
C ASP A 907 -23.80 10.23 -3.07
N ARG A 908 -24.45 10.03 -4.22
CA ARG A 908 -25.53 10.87 -4.72
C ARG A 908 -26.92 10.32 -4.40
N ASP A 909 -26.98 9.07 -3.94
CA ASP A 909 -28.22 8.33 -3.65
C ASP A 909 -29.17 8.32 -4.86
N VAL A 910 -28.66 7.89 -6.02
CA VAL A 910 -29.42 7.87 -7.28
C VAL A 910 -29.17 6.60 -8.08
N TRP A 911 -30.21 6.18 -8.80
CA TRP A 911 -30.17 5.10 -9.77
C TRP A 911 -30.08 5.65 -11.20
N SER A 912 -29.33 4.97 -12.06
CA SER A 912 -29.22 5.27 -13.48
C SER A 912 -29.24 4.00 -14.31
N ARG A 913 -29.77 4.07 -15.53
CA ARG A 913 -29.79 2.94 -16.46
C ARG A 913 -28.46 2.85 -17.22
N ARG A 914 -28.07 1.63 -17.56
CA ARG A 914 -26.94 1.28 -18.44
C ARG A 914 -27.44 0.44 -19.61
N ALA A 915 -26.54 0.08 -20.53
CA ALA A 915 -26.89 -0.81 -21.63
C ALA A 915 -27.56 -2.10 -21.11
N ASP A 916 -28.66 -2.48 -21.73
CA ASP A 916 -29.39 -3.69 -21.39
C ASP A 916 -28.58 -4.94 -21.80
N MET A 917 -28.74 -6.02 -21.03
CA MET A 917 -28.25 -7.36 -21.39
C MET A 917 -28.80 -7.82 -22.74
N MET A 918 -28.09 -8.75 -23.38
CA MET A 918 -28.54 -9.35 -24.63
C MET A 918 -29.70 -10.32 -24.40
N GLU A 919 -29.64 -11.09 -23.31
CA GLU A 919 -30.66 -12.06 -22.95
C GLU A 919 -31.39 -11.66 -21.67
N LEU A 920 -32.72 -11.78 -21.71
CA LEU A 920 -33.56 -11.59 -20.51
C LEU A 920 -33.42 -12.82 -19.61
N ARG A 921 -33.35 -12.57 -18.30
CA ARG A 921 -33.14 -13.65 -17.31
C ARG A 921 -33.56 -13.22 -15.92
N GLY A 922 -33.98 -14.20 -15.14
CA GLY A 922 -34.20 -14.09 -13.69
C GLY A 922 -33.58 -15.27 -12.97
N LEU A 923 -33.41 -15.14 -11.65
CA LEU A 923 -32.74 -16.13 -10.79
C LEU A 923 -31.31 -16.49 -11.26
N HIS A 924 -30.67 -15.58 -12.02
CA HIS A 924 -29.29 -15.70 -12.46
C HIS A 924 -28.31 -15.23 -11.38
N CYS A 925 -27.02 -15.29 -11.68
CA CYS A 925 -25.98 -14.73 -10.84
C CYS A 925 -25.16 -13.67 -11.59
N MET A 926 -24.49 -12.82 -10.80
CA MET A 926 -23.64 -11.75 -11.30
C MET A 926 -22.43 -11.59 -10.38
N CYS A 927 -21.24 -11.38 -10.95
CA CYS A 927 -20.01 -11.12 -10.20
C CYS A 927 -19.01 -10.27 -10.99
N THR A 928 -18.09 -9.62 -10.29
CA THR A 928 -17.01 -8.81 -10.88
C THR A 928 -15.71 -9.61 -10.89
N VAL A 929 -15.04 -9.68 -12.04
CA VAL A 929 -13.65 -10.16 -12.18
C VAL A 929 -12.85 -9.13 -12.98
N GLY A 930 -11.82 -8.55 -12.35
CA GLY A 930 -11.12 -7.38 -12.90
C GLY A 930 -12.09 -6.22 -13.19
N ASP A 931 -12.06 -5.72 -14.42
CA ASP A 931 -12.91 -4.60 -14.89
C ASP A 931 -14.20 -5.06 -15.60
N ARG A 932 -14.60 -6.33 -15.43
CA ARG A 932 -15.74 -6.94 -16.14
C ARG A 932 -16.76 -7.51 -15.17
N LEU A 933 -18.04 -7.31 -15.48
CA LEU A 933 -19.16 -7.75 -14.67
C LEU A 933 -19.86 -8.89 -15.40
N TYR A 934 -19.63 -10.11 -14.95
CA TYR A 934 -20.13 -11.32 -15.59
C TYR A 934 -21.55 -11.63 -15.11
N VAL A 935 -22.39 -12.11 -16.04
CA VAL A 935 -23.74 -12.58 -15.81
C VAL A 935 -23.90 -13.99 -16.38
N MET A 936 -24.40 -14.91 -15.56
CA MET A 936 -24.47 -16.33 -15.87
C MET A 936 -25.71 -16.98 -15.30
N GLY A 937 -26.21 -18.01 -15.99
CA GLY A 937 -27.34 -18.83 -15.54
C GLY A 937 -28.67 -18.08 -15.50
N GLY A 938 -29.56 -18.60 -14.66
CA GLY A 938 -30.95 -18.14 -14.54
C GLY A 938 -31.90 -18.86 -15.50
N ASN A 939 -33.12 -18.33 -15.59
CA ASN A 939 -34.18 -18.86 -16.42
C ASN A 939 -34.99 -17.77 -17.12
N HIS A 940 -35.78 -18.19 -18.12
CA HIS A 940 -36.85 -17.39 -18.72
C HIS A 940 -37.95 -18.28 -19.32
N PHE A 941 -38.95 -17.70 -19.99
CA PHE A 941 -39.97 -18.42 -20.76
C PHE A 941 -39.56 -18.58 -22.23
N ARG A 942 -39.89 -19.70 -22.87
CA ARG A 942 -39.69 -19.90 -24.31
C ARG A 942 -41.01 -20.17 -25.03
N GLY A 943 -41.75 -19.11 -25.38
CA GLY A 943 -42.97 -19.18 -26.22
C GLY A 943 -44.18 -19.85 -25.54
N THR A 944 -44.04 -21.08 -25.06
CA THR A 944 -44.98 -21.76 -24.14
C THR A 944 -44.62 -21.39 -22.69
N ASN A 945 -45.60 -21.39 -21.78
CA ASN A 945 -45.45 -21.04 -20.34
C ASN A 945 -44.53 -21.98 -19.53
N ASP A 946 -43.60 -22.69 -20.17
CA ASP A 946 -42.59 -23.53 -19.52
C ASP A 946 -41.30 -22.74 -19.33
N TYR A 947 -40.69 -22.89 -18.14
CA TYR A 947 -39.40 -22.30 -17.81
C TYR A 947 -38.26 -23.07 -18.49
N ASP A 948 -37.31 -22.36 -19.08
CA ASP A 948 -36.10 -22.89 -19.72
C ASP A 948 -34.85 -22.30 -19.03
N ASP A 949 -33.76 -23.07 -19.01
CA ASP A 949 -32.48 -22.63 -18.44
C ASP A 949 -31.75 -21.68 -19.42
N VAL A 950 -31.20 -20.57 -18.92
CA VAL A 950 -30.37 -19.67 -19.74
C VAL A 950 -28.92 -20.12 -19.72
N LEU A 951 -28.45 -20.67 -20.84
CA LEU A 951 -27.07 -21.15 -20.98
C LEU A 951 -26.11 -20.06 -21.45
N SER A 952 -26.60 -19.03 -22.14
CA SER A 952 -25.75 -17.94 -22.61
C SER A 952 -25.17 -17.16 -21.43
N CYS A 953 -23.87 -16.85 -21.53
CA CYS A 953 -23.14 -16.04 -20.58
C CYS A 953 -22.64 -14.78 -21.28
N GLU A 954 -22.58 -13.70 -20.52
CA GLU A 954 -22.16 -12.41 -21.03
C GLU A 954 -21.45 -11.62 -19.93
N PHE A 955 -20.55 -10.71 -20.30
CA PHE A 955 -20.02 -9.72 -19.36
C PHE A 955 -20.29 -8.31 -19.85
N TYR A 956 -20.44 -7.40 -18.90
CA TYR A 956 -20.57 -5.98 -19.11
C TYR A 956 -19.24 -5.28 -18.81
N SER A 957 -18.86 -4.34 -19.68
CA SER A 957 -17.70 -3.45 -19.50
C SER A 957 -18.17 -2.04 -19.12
N PRO A 958 -17.97 -1.59 -17.87
CA PRO A 958 -18.43 -0.28 -17.40
C PRO A 958 -17.81 0.89 -18.16
N ALA A 959 -16.55 0.75 -18.60
CA ALA A 959 -15.86 1.81 -19.33
C ALA A 959 -16.46 2.09 -20.72
N THR A 960 -17.05 1.08 -21.36
CA THR A 960 -17.59 1.19 -22.73
C THR A 960 -19.11 1.11 -22.79
N ASP A 961 -19.79 0.81 -21.67
CA ASP A 961 -21.23 0.58 -21.57
C ASP A 961 -21.71 -0.46 -22.60
N GLN A 962 -21.02 -1.61 -22.66
CA GLN A 962 -21.26 -2.66 -23.65
C GLN A 962 -21.23 -4.06 -23.02
N TRP A 963 -22.09 -4.93 -23.56
CA TRP A 963 -22.13 -6.36 -23.26
C TRP A 963 -21.36 -7.17 -24.31
N THR A 964 -20.68 -8.22 -23.86
CA THR A 964 -19.95 -9.18 -24.71
C THR A 964 -20.34 -10.59 -24.32
N VAL A 965 -20.71 -11.41 -25.30
CA VAL A 965 -21.02 -12.83 -25.11
C VAL A 965 -19.73 -13.62 -24.86
N VAL A 966 -19.79 -14.57 -23.94
CA VAL A 966 -18.73 -15.52 -23.62
C VAL A 966 -19.24 -16.95 -23.69
N ALA A 967 -18.36 -17.94 -23.49
CA ALA A 967 -18.70 -19.35 -23.57
C ALA A 967 -19.94 -19.68 -22.73
N PRO A 968 -20.91 -20.42 -23.29
CA PRO A 968 -22.14 -20.74 -22.60
C PRO A 968 -21.93 -21.79 -21.50
N MET A 969 -22.76 -21.75 -20.45
CA MET A 969 -22.76 -22.74 -19.40
C MET A 969 -22.98 -24.16 -19.98
N PRO A 970 -22.15 -25.15 -19.63
CA PRO A 970 -22.35 -26.54 -20.03
C PRO A 970 -23.67 -27.13 -19.53
N ARG A 971 -24.11 -26.70 -18.34
CA ARG A 971 -25.39 -27.10 -17.73
C ARG A 971 -26.10 -25.90 -17.13
N GLY A 972 -27.40 -25.81 -17.34
CA GLY A 972 -28.25 -24.75 -16.80
C GLY A 972 -28.35 -24.80 -15.27
N GLN A 973 -28.17 -23.65 -14.63
CA GLN A 973 -28.36 -23.47 -13.20
C GLN A 973 -29.06 -22.13 -12.90
N SER A 974 -30.14 -22.18 -12.13
CA SER A 974 -30.82 -21.02 -11.54
C SER A 974 -30.75 -21.06 -10.02
N ASP A 975 -30.91 -19.91 -9.38
CA ASP A 975 -30.93 -19.75 -7.93
C ASP A 975 -29.67 -20.35 -7.28
N VAL A 976 -28.52 -19.95 -7.82
CA VAL A 976 -27.18 -20.48 -7.52
C VAL A 976 -26.44 -19.65 -6.48
N GLY A 977 -25.39 -20.25 -5.92
CA GLY A 977 -24.29 -19.52 -5.29
C GLY A 977 -23.25 -19.15 -6.35
N VAL A 978 -22.71 -17.93 -6.29
CA VAL A 978 -21.59 -17.51 -7.14
C VAL A 978 -20.47 -16.96 -6.27
N ALA A 979 -19.23 -17.31 -6.59
CA ALA A 979 -18.05 -16.76 -5.92
C ALA A 979 -16.88 -16.65 -6.89
N VAL A 980 -16.02 -15.64 -6.67
CA VAL A 980 -14.77 -15.48 -7.42
C VAL A 980 -13.64 -16.01 -6.55
N PHE A 981 -13.00 -17.07 -7.01
CA PHE A 981 -11.94 -17.76 -6.29
C PHE A 981 -10.74 -17.97 -7.22
N LYS A 982 -9.56 -17.47 -6.81
CA LYS A 982 -8.32 -17.49 -7.61
C LYS A 982 -8.54 -17.00 -9.06
N ASP A 983 -9.19 -15.84 -9.19
CA ASP A 983 -9.55 -15.17 -10.45
C ASP A 983 -10.48 -15.96 -11.39
N ARG A 984 -11.10 -17.05 -10.89
CA ARG A 984 -12.08 -17.86 -11.62
C ARG A 984 -13.46 -17.75 -11.00
N ILE A 985 -14.49 -17.94 -11.81
CA ILE A 985 -15.90 -17.81 -11.38
C ILE A 985 -16.46 -19.20 -11.09
N PHE A 986 -16.87 -19.43 -9.85
CA PHE A 986 -17.51 -20.68 -9.42
C PHE A 986 -19.01 -20.50 -9.28
N VAL A 987 -19.78 -21.33 -9.99
CA VAL A 987 -21.24 -21.42 -9.92
C VAL A 987 -21.62 -22.72 -9.20
N VAL A 988 -22.28 -22.58 -8.06
CA VAL A 988 -22.47 -23.66 -7.08
C VAL A 988 -23.96 -23.98 -6.92
N GLY A 989 -24.32 -25.25 -7.10
CA GLY A 989 -25.65 -25.79 -6.79
C GLY A 989 -26.78 -25.19 -7.64
N GLY A 990 -27.97 -25.03 -7.07
CA GLY A 990 -29.12 -24.43 -7.75
C GLY A 990 -30.09 -25.46 -8.35
N TYR A 991 -30.93 -24.98 -9.26
CA TYR A 991 -31.99 -25.76 -9.91
C TYR A 991 -31.82 -25.71 -11.43
N SER A 992 -31.93 -26.86 -12.11
CA SER A 992 -32.06 -26.91 -13.57
C SER A 992 -33.53 -27.04 -13.93
N TRP A 993 -34.04 -26.08 -14.71
CA TRP A 993 -35.41 -26.08 -15.20
C TRP A 993 -35.64 -27.14 -16.27
N ASN A 994 -34.64 -27.38 -17.11
CA ASN A 994 -34.70 -28.42 -18.14
C ASN A 994 -34.71 -29.82 -17.54
N SER A 995 -33.90 -30.05 -16.50
CA SER A 995 -33.87 -31.34 -15.79
C SER A 995 -34.93 -31.46 -14.70
N ARG A 996 -35.60 -30.35 -14.35
CA ARG A 996 -36.59 -30.21 -13.27
C ARG A 996 -36.10 -30.71 -11.89
N CYS A 997 -34.81 -30.63 -11.62
CA CYS A 997 -34.20 -31.11 -10.37
C CYS A 997 -33.22 -30.10 -9.77
N MET A 998 -32.98 -30.22 -8.46
CA MET A 998 -31.84 -29.57 -7.82
C MET A 998 -30.57 -30.25 -8.30
N VAL A 999 -29.51 -29.46 -8.51
CA VAL A 999 -28.22 -29.95 -8.98
C VAL A 999 -27.17 -29.78 -7.90
N ASP A 1000 -26.28 -30.74 -7.81
CA ASP A 1000 -25.13 -30.80 -6.91
C ASP A 1000 -23.84 -30.28 -7.58
N ILE A 1001 -23.93 -29.75 -8.80
CA ILE A 1001 -22.74 -29.44 -9.60
C ILE A 1001 -22.08 -28.10 -9.20
N VAL A 1002 -20.75 -28.09 -9.23
CA VAL A 1002 -19.93 -26.87 -9.23
C VAL A 1002 -19.28 -26.71 -10.61
N GLN A 1003 -19.65 -25.63 -11.29
CA GLN A 1003 -19.08 -25.26 -12.60
C GLN A 1003 -18.13 -24.08 -12.41
N CYS A 1004 -16.93 -24.16 -12.99
CA CYS A 1004 -15.94 -23.10 -12.95
C CYS A 1004 -15.73 -22.53 -14.34
N TYR A 1005 -15.74 -21.21 -14.44
CA TYR A 1005 -15.43 -20.49 -15.66
C TYR A 1005 -14.11 -19.76 -15.49
N ASP A 1006 -13.20 -19.94 -16.44
CA ASP A 1006 -11.92 -19.26 -16.53
C ASP A 1006 -12.05 -18.03 -17.47
N PRO A 1007 -12.06 -16.81 -16.93
CA PRO A 1007 -12.25 -15.60 -17.73
C PRO A 1007 -11.09 -15.27 -18.69
N GLU A 1008 -9.89 -15.81 -18.44
CA GLU A 1008 -8.73 -15.60 -19.32
C GLU A 1008 -8.81 -16.49 -20.56
N LYS A 1009 -9.29 -17.73 -20.38
CA LYS A 1009 -9.41 -18.71 -21.47
C LYS A 1009 -10.75 -18.69 -22.20
N ASP A 1010 -11.78 -18.11 -21.58
CA ASP A 1010 -13.17 -18.21 -22.04
C ASP A 1010 -13.64 -19.68 -22.14
N GLU A 1011 -13.35 -20.45 -21.08
CA GLU A 1011 -13.64 -21.90 -21.03
C GLU A 1011 -14.29 -22.30 -19.71
N TRP A 1012 -15.15 -23.32 -19.77
CA TRP A 1012 -15.80 -23.93 -18.62
C TRP A 1012 -15.14 -25.25 -18.24
N GLU A 1013 -14.84 -25.41 -16.95
CA GLU A 1013 -14.34 -26.64 -16.34
C GLU A 1013 -15.38 -27.13 -15.32
N LYS A 1014 -15.73 -28.42 -15.38
CA LYS A 1014 -16.45 -29.05 -14.27
C LYS A 1014 -15.42 -29.42 -13.22
N VAL A 1015 -15.53 -28.84 -12.03
CA VAL A 1015 -14.53 -29.05 -10.98
C VAL A 1015 -14.93 -30.20 -10.06
N PHE A 1016 -16.09 -30.13 -9.42
CA PHE A 1016 -16.56 -31.15 -8.47
C PHE A 1016 -18.06 -31.00 -8.17
N SER A 1017 -18.58 -31.80 -7.23
CA SER A 1017 -19.95 -31.68 -6.71
C SER A 1017 -19.96 -31.13 -5.28
N VAL A 1018 -21.01 -30.38 -4.92
CA VAL A 1018 -21.39 -30.17 -3.52
C VAL A 1018 -21.99 -31.47 -2.96
N LEU A 1019 -21.89 -31.65 -1.64
CA LEU A 1019 -22.36 -32.87 -0.97
C LEU A 1019 -23.87 -33.13 -1.14
N GLU A 1020 -24.67 -32.08 -1.28
CA GLU A 1020 -26.13 -32.16 -1.41
C GLU A 1020 -26.66 -31.26 -2.54
N PRO A 1021 -27.65 -31.71 -3.32
CA PRO A 1021 -28.27 -30.89 -4.36
C PRO A 1021 -29.22 -29.85 -3.75
N LEU A 1022 -28.72 -28.63 -3.57
CA LEU A 1022 -29.41 -27.53 -2.90
C LEU A 1022 -29.73 -26.38 -3.86
N GLY A 1023 -30.97 -25.89 -3.82
CA GLY A 1023 -31.37 -24.66 -4.51
C GLY A 1023 -31.37 -23.45 -3.59
N GLY A 1024 -31.11 -22.25 -4.12
CA GLY A 1024 -31.04 -21.02 -3.31
C GLY A 1024 -29.89 -21.02 -2.31
N ILE A 1025 -28.86 -21.83 -2.59
CA ILE A 1025 -27.58 -21.84 -1.89
C ILE A 1025 -26.84 -20.54 -2.20
N ARG A 1026 -26.05 -20.03 -1.25
CA ARG A 1026 -25.15 -18.91 -1.49
C ARG A 1026 -23.70 -19.34 -1.36
N ALA A 1027 -22.83 -18.63 -2.07
CA ALA A 1027 -21.39 -18.87 -2.06
C ALA A 1027 -20.63 -17.55 -1.93
N CYS A 1028 -19.43 -17.59 -1.37
CA CYS A 1028 -18.49 -16.47 -1.30
C CYS A 1028 -17.06 -16.97 -1.09
N THR A 1029 -16.07 -16.09 -1.15
CA THR A 1029 -14.67 -16.41 -0.83
C THR A 1029 -14.18 -15.67 0.38
N MET A 1030 -13.62 -16.38 1.35
CA MET A 1030 -13.01 -15.73 2.52
C MET A 1030 -11.88 -16.54 3.11
N THR A 1031 -11.01 -15.88 3.87
CA THR A 1031 -10.04 -16.52 4.75
C THR A 1031 -10.73 -16.91 6.05
N VAL A 1032 -10.52 -18.14 6.50
CA VAL A 1032 -11.11 -18.68 7.73
C VAL A 1032 -10.00 -19.28 8.58
N HIS A 1033 -10.03 -19.04 9.90
CA HIS A 1033 -9.18 -19.77 10.83
C HIS A 1033 -9.83 -21.14 11.10
N CYS A 1034 -9.40 -22.18 10.40
CA CYS A 1034 -9.95 -23.53 10.57
C CYS A 1034 -9.81 -23.98 12.05
N PRO A 1035 -10.92 -24.32 12.73
CA PRO A 1035 -10.85 -24.83 14.09
C PRO A 1035 -10.03 -26.13 14.14
N LYS A 1036 -9.16 -26.31 15.15
CA LYS A 1036 -8.42 -27.57 15.40
C LYS A 1036 -9.35 -28.78 15.68
N SER A 1037 -10.67 -28.59 15.64
CA SER A 1037 -11.72 -29.58 15.92
C SER A 1037 -12.83 -29.59 14.86
N SER A 1038 -12.52 -29.38 13.58
CA SER A 1038 -13.45 -29.84 12.54
C SER A 1038 -13.27 -31.35 12.42
N THR A 1039 -14.20 -32.09 13.02
CA THR A 1039 -14.28 -33.54 12.96
C THR A 1039 -14.10 -34.02 11.52
N ASP A 1040 -13.12 -34.89 11.30
CA ASP A 1040 -12.99 -35.62 10.05
C ASP A 1040 -14.22 -36.53 9.89
N GLU A 1041 -14.88 -36.50 8.73
CA GLU A 1041 -16.17 -37.16 8.48
C GLU A 1041 -16.12 -38.70 8.61
N ALA A 1042 -14.95 -39.29 8.82
CA ALA A 1042 -14.79 -40.71 9.12
C ALA A 1042 -15.55 -41.15 10.40
N GLU A 1043 -15.88 -40.23 11.32
CA GLU A 1043 -16.62 -40.53 12.55
C GLU A 1043 -18.13 -40.23 12.48
N ILE A 1044 -18.64 -39.61 11.41
CA ILE A 1044 -20.08 -39.24 11.28
C ILE A 1044 -20.89 -40.25 10.43
N GLN A 1045 -20.26 -41.32 9.95
CA GLN A 1045 -20.94 -42.37 9.17
C GLN A 1045 -21.90 -43.26 9.99
N GLU A 1046 -22.03 -43.09 11.30
CA GLU A 1046 -23.00 -43.80 12.14
C GLU A 1046 -24.05 -42.90 12.77
N CYS A 1047 -24.88 -42.21 11.96
CA CYS A 1047 -26.20 -41.79 12.44
C CYS A 1047 -27.20 -41.61 11.29
N PRO A 1048 -28.11 -42.57 11.04
CA PRO A 1048 -29.28 -42.31 10.21
C PRO A 1048 -30.18 -41.32 10.95
N LEU A 1049 -30.56 -40.24 10.26
CA LEU A 1049 -31.58 -39.28 10.68
C LEU A 1049 -32.76 -40.02 11.34
N LEU A 1050 -32.96 -39.78 12.64
CA LEU A 1050 -34.13 -40.26 13.37
C LEU A 1050 -35.39 -39.60 12.79
N THR A 1051 -36.13 -40.38 12.00
CA THR A 1051 -37.48 -40.04 11.59
C THR A 1051 -38.41 -40.13 12.80
N SER A 1052 -38.82 -39.01 13.38
CA SER A 1052 -39.95 -38.98 14.30
C SER A 1052 -41.26 -39.02 13.52
N LYS A 1053 -41.80 -40.23 13.37
CA LYS A 1053 -43.24 -40.46 13.20
C LYS A 1053 -43.77 -41.20 14.43
N SER A 1054 -44.44 -40.46 15.31
CA SER A 1054 -45.66 -40.83 16.07
C SER A 1054 -46.12 -39.62 16.88
#